data_AF-I9WGA5-F1
#
_entry.id   AF-I9WGA5-F1
#
_cell.length_a   1.000
_cell.length_b   1.000
_cell.length_c   1.000
_cell.angle_alpha   90.00
_cell.angle_beta   90.00
_cell.angle_gamma   90.00
#
_symmetry.space_group_name_H-M   'P 1'
#
loop_
_entity.id
_entity.type
_entity.pdbx_description
1 polymer ?
#
loop_
_entity_poly.entity_id
_entity_poly.type
_entity_poly.pdbx_seq_one_letter_code
_entity_poly.pdbx_strand_id
1 'polypeptide(L)'
;MKICLVEISAIVPATGAIQTIRLSSVGASSSAVILDGNRWLPFLTETPQTTVKVVEDGRINLTVDHGRIAFAAVGSAAAWRDLMFDGARARVFVGEEGAPFSAYEQHFEGTCGAHTTEKSIVSIPLVGRGDRLEKTNLLTSSFAGTGGVEGTSDIAGNLKPVAFGRCLNIEPVLVDAAKQVYQVHDGAIDDIEMVFENALAVNSAPLTAANASALYSMSIPEGQWAKCPAAGIFRLGGQPSGLVTADVRGAKIGGVYSSNIATIATAILTRAGVLSAHIDPVTFAAFGDKSWSLYADTQMSVWEAVTTAFAHAAGIVFADETGVFRAGSYLSNATPTTLMADRSSLPLVITGTTKQLEVSPPVWRLKYGHSRAWRVHTTSEISKAIADISADQAANDAKAQAALDAAALAQAQADVARAEYASMVADGVLDRAEKIRLMDRIQGYTVERPVLMAEAAAQNVTSEAQTYDTAYLNLMSYLNGLAPAYYDTGVDTSIDGATYVSRLVTYDVRKTALLTAIANRAAQTAGWGGVTGPGKPADNATVGAPSGTPVGNSTADEVVNRIETARQRIDGLVTATAEMVAKIGAIPVDATVAQEIERVAAEKSNAALSSASALVEQASIAAASSTNAVAQRTSTLEASYTGLNGRVEGVEGGLSSANARITDEAVTAANATGAVASRTSNLESSVGGLSSRVSTTEGSISNLNGRTAAFWQTQTVAGNNRAQLSIYADANGGAGVDIVGDVAISGNLMVGGSISTGKIANNAVTRMASFYSSCSHSFGSRTKNQWYELSTLQLVDYDQEGNPIYSGQSARLVFTGLVSNSSVMLNVAIDHYRTGSNDDTWGARVIRRRYGNDPVQVGDSYMVRSRSGYTITTLPFMDVVSLDGDYSYQIELARYGDGGFVDYVNLSGIIGQK
;
A
#
# COMPACT_ATOMS: atom_id res chain seq x y z
N MET A 1 3.04 73.22 -34.30
CA MET A 1 2.15 72.12 -34.74
C MET A 1 2.76 70.84 -34.24
N LYS A 2 2.00 69.95 -33.60
CA LYS A 2 2.54 68.66 -33.19
C LYS A 2 2.81 67.77 -34.40
N ILE A 3 4.01 67.21 -34.47
CA ILE A 3 4.45 66.24 -35.49
C ILE A 3 4.75 64.91 -34.79
N CYS A 4 4.31 63.82 -35.41
CA CYS A 4 4.68 62.47 -35.03
C CYS A 4 5.90 62.04 -35.85
N LEU A 5 6.90 61.50 -35.15
CA LEU A 5 8.10 60.89 -35.72
C LEU A 5 8.10 59.40 -35.37
N VAL A 6 8.42 58.54 -36.34
CA VAL A 6 8.49 57.09 -36.15
C VAL A 6 9.80 56.55 -36.68
N GLU A 7 10.55 55.86 -35.83
CA GLU A 7 11.77 55.14 -36.20
C GLU A 7 11.51 53.63 -36.13
N ILE A 8 11.88 52.90 -37.17
CA ILE A 8 11.74 51.43 -37.22
C ILE A 8 13.03 50.80 -37.71
N SER A 9 13.55 49.82 -36.97
CA SER A 9 14.73 49.03 -37.34
C SER A 9 14.31 47.75 -38.04
N ALA A 10 13.83 47.89 -39.28
CA ALA A 10 13.30 46.81 -40.11
C ALA A 10 14.41 45.87 -40.62
N ILE A 11 14.04 44.67 -41.07
CA ILE A 11 14.99 43.65 -41.56
C ILE A 11 14.92 43.59 -43.09
N VAL A 12 16.08 43.59 -43.75
CA VAL A 12 16.20 43.33 -45.20
C VAL A 12 16.13 41.80 -45.42
N PRO A 13 15.05 41.26 -46.04
CA PRO A 13 14.82 39.81 -46.04
C PRO A 13 15.92 38.99 -46.74
N ALA A 14 16.55 39.56 -47.77
CA ALA A 14 17.58 38.88 -48.55
C ALA A 14 18.94 38.74 -47.84
N THR A 15 19.19 39.49 -46.76
CA THR A 15 20.50 39.53 -46.07
C THR A 15 20.42 39.39 -44.56
N GLY A 16 19.22 39.52 -43.96
CA GLY A 16 19.05 39.62 -42.51
C GLY A 16 19.58 40.91 -41.88
N ALA A 17 20.09 41.85 -42.69
CA ALA A 17 20.64 43.11 -42.20
C ALA A 17 19.53 44.04 -41.68
N ILE A 18 19.82 44.78 -40.60
CA ILE A 18 18.90 45.78 -40.05
C ILE A 18 19.04 47.08 -40.85
N GLN A 19 17.91 47.58 -41.36
CA GLN A 19 17.77 48.89 -41.99
C GLN A 19 16.84 49.77 -41.15
N THR A 20 17.38 50.83 -40.56
CA THR A 20 16.59 51.83 -39.86
C THR A 20 15.91 52.79 -40.84
N ILE A 21 14.57 52.86 -40.79
CA ILE A 21 13.77 53.86 -41.49
C ILE A 21 13.25 54.91 -40.51
N ARG A 22 13.10 56.15 -40.98
CA ARG A 22 12.66 57.31 -40.18
C ARG A 22 11.59 58.09 -40.92
N LEU A 23 10.43 58.18 -40.30
CA LEU A 23 9.19 58.74 -40.83
C LEU A 23 8.78 59.97 -40.01
N SER A 24 8.27 61.00 -40.67
CA SER A 24 7.57 62.12 -40.06
C SER A 24 6.16 62.25 -40.65
N SER A 25 5.24 62.88 -39.91
CA SER A 25 3.89 63.20 -40.38
C SER A 25 3.88 63.87 -41.76
N VAL A 26 3.01 63.41 -42.66
CA VAL A 26 2.72 64.11 -43.92
C VAL A 26 2.31 65.55 -43.61
N GLY A 27 2.95 66.51 -44.28
CA GLY A 27 2.75 67.95 -44.04
C GLY A 27 3.82 68.62 -43.17
N ALA A 28 4.74 67.85 -42.56
CA ALA A 28 5.90 68.38 -41.86
C ALA A 28 6.78 69.27 -42.77
N SER A 29 7.13 70.48 -42.30
CA SER A 29 8.02 71.40 -43.01
C SER A 29 9.49 70.97 -42.91
N SER A 30 10.37 71.68 -43.64
CA SER A 30 11.79 71.34 -43.72
C SER A 30 12.53 71.32 -42.38
N SER A 31 12.03 72.03 -41.36
CA SER A 31 12.59 72.04 -40.00
C SER A 31 12.38 70.72 -39.23
N ALA A 32 11.38 69.92 -39.63
CA ALA A 32 11.09 68.60 -39.05
C ALA A 32 11.58 67.43 -39.92
N VAL A 33 12.25 67.71 -41.05
CA VAL A 33 12.81 66.70 -41.97
C VAL A 33 14.29 66.38 -41.66
N ILE A 34 15.01 67.30 -41.01
CA ILE A 34 16.38 67.08 -40.51
C ILE A 34 16.39 67.41 -39.01
N LEU A 35 16.47 66.38 -38.18
CA LEU A 35 16.35 66.51 -36.73
C LEU A 35 17.28 65.50 -36.04
N ASP A 36 18.03 65.96 -35.03
CA ASP A 36 19.09 65.20 -34.35
C ASP A 36 20.12 64.58 -35.31
N GLY A 37 20.56 65.35 -36.31
CA GLY A 37 21.47 64.88 -37.38
C GLY A 37 20.89 63.81 -38.31
N ASN A 38 19.64 63.37 -38.07
CA ASN A 38 18.97 62.32 -38.81
C ASN A 38 17.94 62.90 -39.78
N ARG A 39 17.71 62.21 -40.90
CA ARG A 39 16.69 62.56 -41.89
C ARG A 39 15.40 61.80 -41.64
N TRP A 40 14.31 62.52 -41.42
CA TRP A 40 12.96 62.01 -41.19
C TRP A 40 12.10 62.33 -42.42
N LEU A 41 11.60 61.31 -43.12
CA LEU A 41 10.87 61.52 -44.37
C LEU A 41 9.36 61.71 -44.13
N PRO A 42 8.73 62.75 -44.70
CA PRO A 42 7.34 63.14 -44.40
C PRO A 42 6.32 62.25 -45.14
N PHE A 43 6.37 60.94 -44.88
CA PHE A 43 5.56 59.91 -45.53
C PHE A 43 4.55 59.24 -44.59
N LEU A 44 4.54 59.55 -43.29
CA LEU A 44 3.59 58.97 -42.32
C LEU A 44 2.17 59.50 -42.57
N THR A 45 1.31 58.67 -43.15
CA THR A 45 -0.09 58.99 -43.53
C THR A 45 -1.09 58.68 -42.42
N GLU A 46 -0.78 57.73 -41.52
CA GLU A 46 -1.60 57.38 -40.35
C GLU A 46 -0.67 57.35 -39.12
N THR A 47 -0.97 58.19 -38.13
CA THR A 47 -0.31 58.21 -36.82
C THR A 47 -0.96 57.19 -35.88
N PRO A 48 -0.21 56.60 -34.93
CA PRO A 48 -0.77 55.59 -34.05
C PRO A 48 -1.82 56.16 -33.11
N GLN A 49 -2.79 55.33 -32.74
CA GLN A 49 -3.86 55.64 -31.79
C GLN A 49 -3.83 54.61 -30.66
N THR A 50 -3.30 54.99 -29.51
CA THR A 50 -3.29 54.13 -28.33
C THR A 50 -4.67 54.09 -27.69
N THR A 51 -5.24 52.90 -27.53
CA THR A 51 -6.52 52.65 -26.86
C THR A 51 -6.28 51.90 -25.56
N VAL A 52 -6.64 52.51 -24.44
CA VAL A 52 -6.57 51.89 -23.11
C VAL A 52 -7.96 51.46 -22.68
N LYS A 53 -8.16 50.16 -22.47
CA LYS A 53 -9.34 49.58 -21.82
C LYS A 53 -9.01 49.28 -20.37
N VAL A 54 -9.84 49.71 -19.43
CA VAL A 54 -9.62 49.53 -17.98
C VAL A 54 -10.60 48.52 -17.36
N VAL A 55 -11.78 48.38 -17.96
CA VAL A 55 -12.84 47.45 -17.53
C VAL A 55 -13.34 46.71 -18.76
N GLU A 56 -13.38 45.39 -18.68
CA GLU A 56 -13.88 44.49 -19.72
C GLU A 56 -14.69 43.37 -19.03
N ASP A 57 -15.87 43.04 -19.55
CA ASP A 57 -16.81 42.06 -18.98
C ASP A 57 -17.11 42.22 -17.46
N GLY A 58 -17.14 43.47 -16.98
CA GLY A 58 -17.40 43.79 -15.57
C GLY A 58 -16.23 43.49 -14.62
N ARG A 59 -15.04 43.17 -15.15
CA ARG A 59 -13.79 43.01 -14.40
C ARG A 59 -12.82 44.14 -14.72
N ILE A 60 -12.02 44.54 -13.75
CA ILE A 60 -10.91 45.46 -13.99
C ILE A 60 -9.81 44.66 -14.69
N ASN A 61 -9.57 45.00 -15.96
CA ASN A 61 -8.52 44.42 -16.78
C ASN A 61 -7.94 45.55 -17.64
N LEU A 62 -6.63 45.80 -17.51
CA LEU A 62 -5.96 46.89 -18.19
C LEU A 62 -5.31 46.39 -19.48
N THR A 63 -5.95 46.63 -20.62
CA THR A 63 -5.43 46.28 -21.94
C THR A 63 -5.06 47.55 -22.69
N VAL A 64 -3.86 47.58 -23.28
CA VAL A 64 -3.33 48.72 -24.04
C VAL A 64 -3.07 48.27 -25.48
N ASP A 65 -3.96 48.67 -26.39
CA ASP A 65 -3.73 48.56 -27.83
C ASP A 65 -2.95 49.78 -28.30
N HIS A 66 -1.84 49.57 -29.01
CA HIS A 66 -0.97 50.64 -29.52
C HIS A 66 -1.35 51.06 -30.96
N GLY A 67 -2.35 50.41 -31.55
CA GLY A 67 -2.87 50.69 -32.87
C GLY A 67 -1.87 50.34 -33.97
N ARG A 68 -1.85 51.16 -35.03
CA ARG A 68 -0.97 50.99 -36.18
C ARG A 68 -0.46 52.33 -36.70
N ILE A 69 0.61 52.25 -37.47
CA ILE A 69 1.06 53.34 -38.34
C ILE A 69 0.77 52.97 -39.80
N ALA A 70 0.69 53.97 -40.67
CA ALA A 70 0.76 53.75 -42.11
C ALA A 70 1.61 54.82 -42.78
N PHE A 71 2.34 54.44 -43.83
CA PHE A 71 3.15 55.38 -44.61
C PHE A 71 3.11 55.12 -46.11
N ALA A 72 3.29 56.18 -46.89
CA ALA A 72 3.41 56.12 -48.34
C ALA A 72 4.83 55.72 -48.76
N ALA A 73 5.02 54.47 -49.16
CA ALA A 73 6.28 53.96 -49.69
C ALA A 73 6.45 54.35 -51.17
N VAL A 74 6.81 55.62 -51.41
CA VAL A 74 6.95 56.24 -52.73
C VAL A 74 8.27 56.98 -52.88
N GLY A 75 8.69 57.26 -54.13
CA GLY A 75 9.93 57.98 -54.40
C GLY A 75 11.15 57.30 -53.75
N SER A 76 11.90 58.06 -52.94
CA SER A 76 13.05 57.53 -52.19
C SER A 76 12.72 56.47 -51.12
N ALA A 77 11.44 56.27 -50.79
CA ALA A 77 10.97 55.25 -49.86
C ALA A 77 10.33 54.03 -50.58
N ALA A 78 10.34 53.97 -51.92
CA ALA A 78 9.63 52.92 -52.67
C ALA A 78 10.11 51.48 -52.39
N ALA A 79 11.39 51.33 -52.02
CA ALA A 79 12.00 50.05 -51.65
C ALA A 79 11.64 49.59 -50.21
N TRP A 80 11.00 50.44 -49.39
CA TRP A 80 10.62 50.07 -48.02
C TRP A 80 9.44 49.09 -47.96
N ARG A 81 8.75 48.85 -49.08
CA ARG A 81 7.69 47.82 -49.20
C ARG A 81 8.23 46.39 -49.11
N ASP A 82 9.50 46.21 -49.44
CA ASP A 82 10.15 44.90 -49.51
C ASP A 82 10.90 44.55 -48.20
N LEU A 83 10.71 45.35 -47.15
CA LEU A 83 11.31 45.14 -45.82
C LEU A 83 10.42 44.27 -44.93
N MET A 84 11.05 43.42 -44.12
CA MET A 84 10.37 42.66 -43.07
C MET A 84 10.26 43.53 -41.81
N PHE A 85 9.02 43.87 -41.47
CA PHE A 85 8.70 44.66 -40.28
C PHE A 85 8.32 43.81 -39.07
N ASP A 86 7.81 42.58 -39.21
CA ASP A 86 7.41 41.80 -38.03
C ASP A 86 8.61 41.49 -37.12
N GLY A 87 8.48 41.80 -35.84
CA GLY A 87 9.56 41.71 -34.85
C GLY A 87 10.52 42.91 -34.82
N ALA A 88 10.50 43.80 -35.81
CA ALA A 88 11.37 44.98 -35.85
C ALA A 88 11.12 45.92 -34.68
N ARG A 89 12.16 46.47 -34.05
CA ARG A 89 12.00 47.49 -32.99
C ARG A 89 11.43 48.77 -33.59
N ALA A 90 10.42 49.35 -32.95
CA ALA A 90 9.82 50.62 -33.32
C ALA A 90 9.74 51.59 -32.14
N ARG A 91 9.95 52.88 -32.42
CA ARG A 91 9.84 53.98 -31.46
C ARG A 91 9.03 55.12 -32.06
N VAL A 92 8.14 55.72 -31.27
CA VAL A 92 7.31 56.86 -31.68
C VAL A 92 7.59 58.04 -30.77
N PHE A 93 7.83 59.20 -31.38
CA PHE A 93 8.05 60.47 -30.69
C PHE A 93 7.04 61.52 -31.16
N VAL A 94 6.57 62.38 -30.27
CA VAL A 94 5.72 63.52 -30.62
C VAL A 94 6.30 64.79 -30.01
N GLY A 95 6.32 65.86 -30.79
CA GLY A 95 6.84 67.16 -30.36
C GLY A 95 6.31 68.29 -31.21
N GLU A 96 6.54 69.53 -30.77
CA GLU A 96 6.22 70.70 -31.58
C GLU A 96 7.23 70.86 -32.74
N GLU A 97 6.69 71.13 -33.93
CA GLU A 97 7.47 71.44 -35.12
C GLU A 97 8.47 72.58 -34.89
N GLY A 98 9.73 72.36 -35.26
CA GLY A 98 10.83 73.31 -35.06
C GLY A 98 11.49 73.28 -33.67
N ALA A 99 10.97 72.51 -32.72
CA ALA A 99 11.65 72.25 -31.45
C ALA A 99 12.85 71.28 -31.63
N PRO A 100 13.90 71.33 -30.79
CA PRO A 100 14.97 70.33 -30.79
C PRO A 100 14.43 68.95 -30.40
N PHE A 101 15.10 67.88 -30.84
CA PHE A 101 14.67 66.50 -30.55
C PHE A 101 14.59 66.19 -29.05
N SER A 102 15.41 66.85 -28.22
CA SER A 102 15.34 66.75 -26.75
C SER A 102 14.04 67.29 -26.12
N ALA A 103 13.19 67.97 -26.91
CA ALA A 103 11.85 68.41 -26.53
C ALA A 103 10.73 67.57 -27.16
N TYR A 104 11.06 66.48 -27.87
CA TYR A 104 10.11 65.47 -28.31
C TYR A 104 9.95 64.42 -27.21
N GLU A 105 8.70 64.04 -26.94
CA GLU A 105 8.31 63.05 -25.94
C GLU A 105 8.17 61.67 -26.62
N GLN A 106 8.69 60.61 -25.99
CA GLN A 106 8.57 59.24 -26.52
C GLN A 106 7.26 58.62 -26.01
N HIS A 107 6.32 58.36 -26.92
CA HIS A 107 5.00 57.80 -26.59
C HIS A 107 4.84 56.31 -26.95
N PHE A 108 5.86 55.70 -27.55
CA PHE A 108 5.90 54.25 -27.76
C PHE A 108 7.33 53.76 -27.85
N GLU A 109 7.62 52.66 -27.17
CA GLU A 109 8.71 51.76 -27.51
C GLU A 109 8.25 50.29 -27.44
N GLY A 110 8.39 49.62 -28.57
CA GLY A 110 8.05 48.21 -28.68
C GLY A 110 8.53 47.63 -30.00
N THR A 111 7.68 46.81 -30.62
CA THR A 111 7.97 46.13 -31.88
C THR A 111 6.88 46.34 -32.90
N CYS A 112 7.17 46.09 -34.17
CA CYS A 112 6.18 46.00 -35.21
C CYS A 112 5.62 44.58 -35.30
N GLY A 113 4.35 44.47 -35.71
CA GLY A 113 3.72 43.22 -36.14
C GLY A 113 3.85 42.98 -37.64
N ALA A 114 3.21 41.91 -38.13
CA ALA A 114 3.06 41.66 -39.56
C ALA A 114 2.37 42.84 -40.25
N HIS A 115 3.01 43.36 -41.30
CA HIS A 115 2.53 44.51 -42.06
C HIS A 115 1.58 44.09 -43.18
N THR A 116 0.75 45.02 -43.64
CA THR A 116 -0.02 44.90 -44.88
C THR A 116 0.37 46.01 -45.84
N THR A 117 0.35 45.73 -47.15
CA THR A 117 0.69 46.70 -48.19
C THR A 117 -0.44 46.79 -49.20
N GLU A 118 -1.11 47.95 -49.28
CA GLU A 118 -2.10 48.24 -50.31
C GLU A 118 -1.57 49.31 -51.27
N LYS A 119 -1.34 48.94 -52.54
CA LYS A 119 -0.78 49.78 -53.62
C LYS A 119 0.62 50.32 -53.28
N SER A 120 0.67 51.46 -52.58
CA SER A 120 1.89 52.15 -52.14
C SER A 120 1.83 52.59 -50.67
N ILE A 121 0.81 52.17 -49.92
CA ILE A 121 0.70 52.40 -48.48
C ILE A 121 1.08 51.11 -47.76
N VAL A 122 2.05 51.21 -46.85
CA VAL A 122 2.44 50.14 -45.93
C VAL A 122 1.84 50.46 -44.57
N SER A 123 1.00 49.57 -44.05
CA SER A 123 0.37 49.67 -42.73
C SER A 123 0.99 48.65 -41.78
N ILE A 124 1.43 49.10 -40.61
CA ILE A 124 2.19 48.28 -39.65
C ILE A 124 1.53 48.39 -38.26
N PRO A 125 1.02 47.28 -37.68
CA PRO A 125 0.59 47.23 -36.30
C PRO A 125 1.76 47.50 -35.34
N LEU A 126 1.52 48.31 -34.32
CA LEU A 126 2.45 48.48 -33.21
C LEU A 126 2.12 47.45 -32.12
N VAL A 127 3.12 46.68 -31.72
CA VAL A 127 3.03 45.58 -30.75
C VAL A 127 3.83 45.98 -29.52
N GLY A 128 3.11 46.25 -28.44
CA GLY A 128 3.69 46.60 -27.15
C GLY A 128 4.46 45.43 -26.54
N ARG A 129 5.21 45.71 -25.47
CA ARG A 129 6.02 44.68 -24.81
C ARG A 129 5.16 43.64 -24.07
N GLY A 130 3.98 44.01 -23.57
CA GLY A 130 2.98 43.05 -23.06
C GLY A 130 2.47 42.11 -24.17
N ASP A 131 2.01 42.67 -25.29
CA ASP A 131 1.54 41.92 -26.46
C ASP A 131 2.57 40.94 -27.04
N ARG A 132 3.87 41.26 -26.91
CA ARG A 132 4.98 40.36 -27.26
C ARG A 132 5.10 39.18 -26.28
N LEU A 133 4.89 39.41 -24.99
CA LEU A 133 4.89 38.37 -23.96
C LEU A 133 3.66 37.46 -24.03
N GLU A 134 2.54 37.97 -24.56
CA GLU A 134 1.34 37.16 -24.86
C GLU A 134 1.60 36.10 -25.95
N LYS A 135 2.60 36.34 -26.81
CA LYS A 135 3.11 35.37 -27.80
C LYS A 135 4.36 34.62 -27.34
N THR A 136 4.78 34.82 -26.08
CA THR A 136 5.95 34.17 -25.51
C THR A 136 5.52 33.01 -24.61
N ASN A 137 5.93 31.79 -24.96
CA ASN A 137 5.62 30.58 -24.20
C ASN A 137 6.28 30.61 -22.80
N LEU A 138 5.52 30.24 -21.76
CA LEU A 138 6.03 30.04 -20.41
C LEU A 138 6.80 28.71 -20.28
N LEU A 139 6.26 27.63 -20.84
CA LEU A 139 6.89 26.31 -20.83
C LEU A 139 7.82 26.22 -22.05
N THR A 140 9.12 26.28 -21.79
CA THR A 140 10.18 26.31 -22.81
C THR A 140 10.89 24.97 -23.01
N SER A 141 10.65 24.01 -22.13
CA SER A 141 11.39 22.76 -21.99
C SER A 141 10.48 21.57 -22.31
N SER A 142 10.96 20.59 -23.06
CA SER A 142 10.23 19.34 -23.36
C SER A 142 11.04 18.10 -22.96
N PHE A 143 10.36 16.97 -22.82
CA PHE A 143 10.96 15.66 -22.59
C PHE A 143 11.62 15.13 -23.87
N ALA A 144 12.88 14.70 -23.79
CA ALA A 144 13.58 14.16 -24.97
C ALA A 144 13.20 12.70 -25.31
N GLY A 145 12.55 11.96 -24.39
CA GLY A 145 12.14 10.56 -24.57
C GLY A 145 13.28 9.54 -24.55
N THR A 146 14.47 9.94 -24.06
CA THR A 146 15.70 9.13 -24.08
C THR A 146 15.88 8.21 -22.87
N GLY A 147 14.88 8.10 -22.00
CA GLY A 147 14.92 7.39 -20.73
C GLY A 147 15.41 8.23 -19.55
N GLY A 148 15.20 7.74 -18.34
CA GLY A 148 15.53 8.45 -17.10
C GLY A 148 14.72 9.75 -16.95
N VAL A 149 15.36 10.83 -16.51
CA VAL A 149 14.71 12.15 -16.32
C VAL A 149 14.12 12.76 -17.60
N GLU A 150 14.50 12.25 -18.77
CA GLU A 150 13.96 12.68 -20.06
C GLU A 150 12.73 11.89 -20.52
N GLY A 151 12.25 10.94 -19.71
CA GLY A 151 11.03 10.18 -19.99
C GLY A 151 11.23 9.00 -20.95
N THR A 152 10.24 8.11 -21.01
CA THR A 152 10.16 7.12 -22.10
C THR A 152 9.84 7.81 -23.43
N SER A 153 9.98 7.08 -24.54
CA SER A 153 9.60 7.53 -25.88
C SER A 153 8.16 8.05 -25.98
N ASP A 154 7.28 7.59 -25.10
CA ASP A 154 5.83 7.83 -25.14
C ASP A 154 5.46 9.25 -24.69
N ILE A 155 6.36 9.93 -23.96
CA ILE A 155 6.21 11.34 -23.57
C ILE A 155 7.19 12.28 -24.29
N ALA A 156 7.89 11.78 -25.33
CA ALA A 156 8.82 12.60 -26.12
C ALA A 156 8.09 13.81 -26.76
N GLY A 157 8.64 15.00 -26.57
CA GLY A 157 8.07 16.26 -27.06
C GLY A 157 6.98 16.87 -26.16
N ASN A 158 6.46 16.15 -25.15
CA ASN A 158 5.60 16.74 -24.14
C ASN A 158 6.36 17.81 -23.35
N LEU A 159 5.67 18.86 -22.92
CA LEU A 159 6.27 19.95 -22.15
C LEU A 159 6.57 19.50 -20.71
N LYS A 160 7.67 19.98 -20.14
CA LYS A 160 8.01 19.80 -18.73
C LYS A 160 7.23 20.81 -17.89
N PRO A 161 6.61 20.40 -16.77
CA PRO A 161 5.78 21.29 -15.96
C PRO A 161 6.62 22.38 -15.29
N VAL A 162 5.99 23.51 -14.97
CA VAL A 162 6.59 24.59 -14.17
C VAL A 162 5.78 24.85 -12.90
N ALA A 163 6.49 25.04 -11.78
CA ALA A 163 5.92 25.33 -10.48
C ALA A 163 6.56 26.59 -9.88
N PHE A 164 5.76 27.56 -9.46
CA PHE A 164 6.21 28.78 -8.78
C PHE A 164 5.42 29.00 -7.48
N GLY A 165 6.07 29.52 -6.44
CA GLY A 165 5.46 29.67 -5.11
C GLY A 165 5.05 28.34 -4.49
N ARG A 166 4.04 28.34 -3.59
CA ARG A 166 3.52 27.12 -2.95
C ARG A 166 2.31 26.58 -3.70
N CYS A 167 2.52 25.51 -4.47
CA CYS A 167 1.48 24.83 -5.24
C CYS A 167 0.95 23.64 -4.45
N LEU A 168 -0.35 23.64 -4.15
CA LEU A 168 -1.00 22.55 -3.39
C LEU A 168 -1.72 21.58 -4.31
N ASN A 169 -1.62 20.29 -3.99
CA ASN A 169 -2.28 19.19 -4.69
C ASN A 169 -2.11 19.28 -6.22
N ILE A 170 -0.87 19.42 -6.71
CA ILE A 170 -0.54 19.35 -8.14
C ILE A 170 -0.62 17.91 -8.61
N GLU A 171 -1.04 17.67 -9.86
CA GLU A 171 -0.88 16.38 -10.53
C GLU A 171 0.48 16.37 -11.24
N PRO A 172 1.43 15.51 -10.82
CA PRO A 172 2.78 15.51 -11.35
C PRO A 172 2.89 14.67 -12.62
N VAL A 173 3.76 15.05 -13.54
CA VAL A 173 3.98 14.27 -14.77
C VAL A 173 4.74 12.99 -14.44
N LEU A 174 4.16 11.82 -14.75
CA LEU A 174 4.84 10.53 -14.63
C LEU A 174 5.90 10.41 -15.74
N VAL A 175 7.17 10.32 -15.36
CA VAL A 175 8.33 10.32 -16.26
C VAL A 175 8.85 8.90 -16.52
N ASP A 176 8.91 8.07 -15.47
CA ASP A 176 9.33 6.66 -15.55
C ASP A 176 8.34 5.80 -14.76
N ALA A 177 7.50 5.06 -15.48
CA ALA A 177 6.50 4.15 -14.91
C ALA A 177 7.11 2.85 -14.35
N ALA A 178 8.31 2.46 -14.77
CA ALA A 178 8.98 1.27 -14.21
C ALA A 178 9.63 1.58 -12.85
N LYS A 179 10.02 2.83 -12.61
CA LYS A 179 10.61 3.29 -11.34
C LYS A 179 9.70 4.17 -10.49
N GLN A 180 8.50 4.53 -10.99
CA GLN A 180 7.56 5.45 -10.36
C GLN A 180 8.19 6.82 -10.05
N VAL A 181 8.84 7.41 -11.06
CA VAL A 181 9.47 8.74 -10.99
C VAL A 181 8.56 9.80 -11.61
N TYR A 182 8.34 10.87 -10.88
CA TYR A 182 7.41 11.95 -11.17
C TYR A 182 8.11 13.30 -11.21
N GLN A 183 7.75 14.17 -12.15
CA GLN A 183 8.28 15.53 -12.28
C GLN A 183 7.23 16.60 -11.97
N VAL A 184 7.67 17.59 -11.19
CA VAL A 184 6.85 18.72 -10.73
C VAL A 184 7.38 20.08 -11.21
N HIS A 185 8.63 20.13 -11.68
CA HIS A 185 9.23 21.34 -12.25
C HIS A 185 10.35 21.02 -13.24
N ASP A 186 10.54 21.85 -14.26
CA ASP A 186 11.62 21.78 -15.25
C ASP A 186 13.02 22.19 -14.75
N GLY A 187 13.25 22.18 -13.43
CA GLY A 187 14.51 22.55 -12.81
C GLY A 187 14.49 22.47 -11.28
N ALA A 188 15.40 23.20 -10.63
CA ALA A 188 15.55 23.19 -9.18
C ALA A 188 14.40 23.92 -8.45
N ILE A 189 13.77 23.22 -7.51
CA ILE A 189 12.70 23.71 -6.63
C ILE A 189 13.19 23.89 -5.19
N ASP A 190 12.37 24.49 -4.33
CA ASP A 190 12.66 24.53 -2.89
C ASP A 190 12.48 23.18 -2.23
N ASP A 191 11.26 22.65 -2.29
CA ASP A 191 10.97 21.36 -1.70
C ASP A 191 9.68 20.72 -2.24
N ILE A 192 9.58 19.41 -2.03
CA ILE A 192 8.33 18.66 -2.15
C ILE A 192 7.90 18.35 -0.71
N GLU A 193 6.87 19.04 -0.24
CA GLU A 193 6.45 19.03 1.16
C GLU A 193 5.74 17.72 1.50
N MET A 194 4.82 17.28 0.64
CA MET A 194 4.05 16.05 0.82
C MET A 194 3.70 15.43 -0.54
N VAL A 195 3.55 14.11 -0.57
CA VAL A 195 2.98 13.35 -1.68
C VAL A 195 1.75 12.61 -1.17
N PHE A 196 0.72 12.53 -2.00
CA PHE A 196 -0.55 11.89 -1.70
C PHE A 196 -0.86 10.82 -2.75
N GLU A 197 -1.57 9.79 -2.32
CA GLU A 197 -2.17 8.76 -3.15
C GLU A 197 -3.66 8.70 -2.85
N ASN A 198 -4.51 8.91 -3.86
CA ASN A 198 -5.96 9.05 -3.72
C ASN A 198 -6.37 10.05 -2.61
N ALA A 199 -5.79 11.26 -2.62
CA ALA A 199 -5.90 12.30 -1.59
C ALA A 199 -5.47 11.91 -0.15
N LEU A 200 -4.92 10.71 0.07
CA LEU A 200 -4.35 10.28 1.36
C LEU A 200 -2.84 10.51 1.37
N ALA A 201 -2.31 11.14 2.41
CA ALA A 201 -0.87 11.42 2.50
C ALA A 201 -0.04 10.12 2.60
N VAL A 202 1.04 10.03 1.81
CA VAL A 202 2.03 8.96 1.94
C VAL A 202 2.86 9.24 3.20
N ASN A 203 2.38 8.69 4.33
CA ASN A 203 2.78 9.08 5.69
C ASN A 203 4.15 8.52 6.12
N SER A 204 5.17 8.82 5.33
CA SER A 204 6.59 8.53 5.60
C SER A 204 7.40 9.80 5.45
N ALA A 205 8.41 10.01 6.30
CA ALA A 205 9.38 11.07 6.09
C ALA A 205 10.17 10.83 4.78
N PRO A 206 10.24 11.79 3.86
CA PRO A 206 10.87 11.57 2.56
C PRO A 206 12.39 11.41 2.65
N LEU A 207 12.93 10.39 1.98
CA LEU A 207 14.35 10.32 1.69
C LEU A 207 14.73 11.45 0.71
N THR A 208 15.94 12.01 0.82
CA THR A 208 16.37 13.12 -0.05
C THR A 208 17.61 12.73 -0.86
N ALA A 209 17.52 12.86 -2.18
CA ALA A 209 18.59 12.59 -3.12
C ALA A 209 19.24 13.90 -3.61
N ALA A 210 20.58 13.95 -3.63
CA ALA A 210 21.32 15.16 -4.01
C ALA A 210 21.22 15.51 -5.52
N ASN A 211 20.95 14.53 -6.36
CA ASN A 211 20.75 14.69 -7.81
C ASN A 211 19.86 13.55 -8.35
N ALA A 212 19.40 13.68 -9.59
CA ALA A 212 18.52 12.70 -10.20
C ALA A 212 19.13 11.29 -10.28
N SER A 213 20.42 11.16 -10.64
CA SER A 213 21.08 9.85 -10.72
C SER A 213 21.02 9.10 -9.38
N ALA A 214 21.27 9.80 -8.28
CA ALA A 214 21.15 9.24 -6.93
C ALA A 214 19.72 8.80 -6.57
N LEU A 215 18.70 9.52 -7.03
CA LEU A 215 17.28 9.12 -6.84
C LEU A 215 16.93 7.86 -7.65
N TYR A 216 17.44 7.76 -8.88
CA TYR A 216 17.24 6.64 -9.80
C TYR A 216 17.96 5.34 -9.37
N SER A 217 18.99 5.45 -8.52
CA SER A 217 19.71 4.30 -7.91
C SER A 217 19.29 3.99 -6.47
N MET A 218 18.44 4.84 -5.84
CA MET A 218 18.06 4.67 -4.44
C MET A 218 17.17 3.43 -4.25
N SER A 219 17.44 2.64 -3.21
CA SER A 219 16.49 1.63 -2.72
C SER A 219 15.48 2.33 -1.81
N ILE A 220 14.21 2.32 -2.20
CA ILE A 220 13.10 2.96 -1.47
C ILE A 220 12.10 1.85 -1.14
N PRO A 221 11.84 1.55 0.15
CA PRO A 221 10.84 0.55 0.53
C PRO A 221 9.42 0.92 0.07
N GLU A 222 8.58 -0.09 -0.14
CA GLU A 222 7.15 0.11 -0.39
C GLU A 222 6.50 0.93 0.73
N GLY A 223 5.55 1.80 0.37
CA GLY A 223 4.94 2.76 1.30
C GLY A 223 5.82 3.96 1.68
N GLN A 224 7.05 4.07 1.15
CA GLN A 224 7.92 5.24 1.31
C GLN A 224 8.11 5.98 -0.02
N TRP A 225 8.62 7.22 0.06
CA TRP A 225 8.96 8.05 -1.09
C TRP A 225 10.28 8.81 -0.88
N ALA A 226 10.87 9.24 -1.98
CA ALA A 226 12.10 10.02 -2.00
C ALA A 226 11.98 11.23 -2.95
N LYS A 227 12.63 12.35 -2.61
CA LYS A 227 12.61 13.59 -3.40
C LYS A 227 14.00 14.03 -3.83
N CYS A 228 14.08 14.69 -4.98
CA CYS A 228 15.27 15.40 -5.45
C CYS A 228 14.89 16.86 -5.84
N PRO A 229 14.87 17.79 -4.86
CA PRO A 229 14.54 19.19 -5.13
C PRO A 229 15.45 19.85 -6.17
N ALA A 230 16.72 19.42 -6.25
CA ALA A 230 17.69 19.91 -7.23
C ALA A 230 17.31 19.61 -8.70
N ALA A 231 16.41 18.64 -8.95
CA ALA A 231 15.96 18.25 -10.29
C ALA A 231 14.44 18.35 -10.48
N GLY A 232 13.68 18.85 -9.49
CA GLY A 232 12.23 19.01 -9.62
C GLY A 232 11.45 17.70 -9.71
N ILE A 233 11.97 16.61 -9.13
CA ILE A 233 11.40 15.26 -9.23
C ILE A 233 11.26 14.56 -7.87
N PHE A 234 10.33 13.61 -7.77
CA PHE A 234 10.25 12.63 -6.69
C PHE A 234 10.04 11.21 -7.22
N ARG A 235 10.13 10.22 -6.33
CA ARG A 235 9.99 8.81 -6.65
C ARG A 235 9.27 8.06 -5.53
N LEU A 236 8.33 7.18 -5.90
CA LEU A 236 7.68 6.25 -4.96
C LEU A 236 8.46 4.94 -4.82
N GLY A 237 8.37 4.30 -3.66
CA GLY A 237 8.98 2.99 -3.40
C GLY A 237 8.17 1.78 -3.88
N GLY A 238 6.94 2.00 -4.36
CA GLY A 238 6.06 0.96 -4.90
C GLY A 238 5.08 1.54 -5.92
N GLN A 239 4.29 0.66 -6.55
CA GLN A 239 3.24 1.04 -7.50
C GLN A 239 2.04 1.67 -6.75
N PRO A 240 1.59 2.89 -7.09
CA PRO A 240 0.42 3.49 -6.47
C PRO A 240 -0.87 2.81 -6.95
N SER A 241 -1.87 2.76 -6.08
CA SER A 241 -3.21 2.18 -6.34
C SER A 241 -4.18 3.14 -7.06
N GLY A 242 -3.79 4.41 -7.26
CA GLY A 242 -4.62 5.40 -7.96
C GLY A 242 -3.89 6.73 -8.19
N LEU A 243 -4.62 7.84 -8.12
CA LEU A 243 -4.10 9.16 -8.49
C LEU A 243 -3.02 9.63 -7.49
N VAL A 244 -1.88 10.06 -8.02
CA VAL A 244 -0.80 10.66 -7.24
C VAL A 244 -0.87 12.18 -7.35
N THR A 245 -0.78 12.89 -6.23
CA THR A 245 -0.65 14.35 -6.19
C THR A 245 0.43 14.79 -5.21
N ALA A 246 0.86 16.05 -5.27
CA ALA A 246 1.89 16.58 -4.37
C ALA A 246 1.65 18.03 -3.92
N ASP A 247 2.19 18.38 -2.76
CA ASP A 247 2.38 19.76 -2.31
C ASP A 247 3.83 20.16 -2.56
N VAL A 248 4.04 21.24 -3.34
CA VAL A 248 5.34 21.62 -3.90
C VAL A 248 5.62 23.09 -3.61
N ARG A 249 6.80 23.38 -3.07
CA ARG A 249 7.39 24.72 -3.12
C ARG A 249 8.27 24.80 -4.36
N GLY A 250 7.82 25.58 -5.34
CA GLY A 250 8.35 25.63 -6.70
C GLY A 250 9.75 26.24 -6.83
N ALA A 251 10.02 26.78 -8.02
CA ALA A 251 11.34 27.22 -8.49
C ALA A 251 12.16 28.05 -7.47
N LYS A 252 13.45 27.72 -7.32
CA LYS A 252 14.41 28.59 -6.60
C LYS A 252 14.87 29.73 -7.49
N ILE A 253 14.21 30.88 -7.36
CA ILE A 253 14.54 32.12 -8.07
C ILE A 253 15.88 32.65 -7.55
N GLY A 254 16.92 32.64 -8.40
CA GLY A 254 18.27 33.06 -7.99
C GLY A 254 18.87 32.20 -6.86
N GLY A 255 18.42 30.95 -6.71
CA GLY A 255 18.82 30.07 -5.60
C GLY A 255 18.02 30.25 -4.30
N VAL A 256 17.06 31.18 -4.26
CA VAL A 256 16.23 31.48 -3.08
C VAL A 256 14.76 31.13 -3.36
N TYR A 257 14.06 30.59 -2.38
CA TYR A 257 12.62 30.38 -2.46
C TYR A 257 11.85 31.68 -2.19
N SER A 258 10.83 31.95 -3.00
CA SER A 258 9.87 33.04 -2.75
C SER A 258 8.47 32.61 -3.15
N SER A 259 7.49 32.99 -2.34
CA SER A 259 6.07 32.80 -2.61
C SER A 259 5.36 34.10 -3.01
N ASN A 260 6.04 35.25 -3.07
CA ASN A 260 5.39 36.54 -3.34
C ASN A 260 5.35 36.91 -4.83
N ILE A 261 4.30 37.63 -5.23
CA ILE A 261 4.06 38.06 -6.61
C ILE A 261 5.24 38.87 -7.15
N ALA A 262 5.75 39.82 -6.37
CA ALA A 262 6.85 40.70 -6.77
C ALA A 262 8.06 39.91 -7.30
N THR A 263 8.48 38.89 -6.56
CA THR A 263 9.64 38.05 -6.92
C THR A 263 9.30 37.11 -8.08
N ILE A 264 8.14 36.43 -8.01
CA ILE A 264 7.75 35.42 -9.00
C ILE A 264 7.51 36.07 -10.37
N ALA A 265 6.76 37.17 -10.45
CA ALA A 265 6.50 37.87 -11.69
C ALA A 265 7.79 38.43 -12.31
N THR A 266 8.68 39.01 -11.49
CA THR A 266 10.01 39.46 -11.95
C THR A 266 10.83 38.31 -12.52
N ALA A 267 10.80 37.14 -11.88
CA ALA A 267 11.51 35.95 -12.36
C ALA A 267 10.95 35.41 -13.68
N ILE A 268 9.62 35.36 -13.82
CA ILE A 268 8.93 34.94 -15.05
C ILE A 268 9.27 35.90 -16.20
N LEU A 269 9.19 37.22 -15.98
CA LEU A 269 9.58 38.24 -16.96
C LEU A 269 11.06 38.13 -17.34
N THR A 270 11.95 37.94 -16.36
CA THR A 270 13.40 37.81 -16.60
C THR A 270 13.72 36.52 -17.37
N ARG A 271 13.05 35.40 -17.05
CA ARG A 271 13.15 34.12 -17.79
C ARG A 271 12.69 34.26 -19.24
N ALA A 272 11.74 35.15 -19.52
CA ALA A 272 11.29 35.52 -20.86
C ALA A 272 12.20 36.55 -21.58
N GLY A 273 13.34 36.93 -21.00
CA GLY A 273 14.31 37.86 -21.58
C GLY A 273 14.04 39.34 -21.32
N VAL A 274 13.08 39.70 -20.46
CA VAL A 274 12.88 41.09 -20.04
C VAL A 274 14.03 41.52 -19.13
N LEU A 275 14.81 42.51 -19.57
CA LEU A 275 15.87 43.11 -18.77
C LEU A 275 15.29 43.82 -17.54
N SER A 276 15.96 43.69 -16.38
CA SER A 276 15.50 44.29 -15.11
C SER A 276 15.35 45.82 -15.16
N ALA A 277 16.07 46.51 -16.05
CA ALA A 277 15.90 47.95 -16.29
C ALA A 277 14.51 48.32 -16.88
N HIS A 278 13.75 47.33 -17.34
CA HIS A 278 12.40 47.47 -17.88
C HIS A 278 11.32 46.89 -16.94
N ILE A 279 11.65 46.63 -15.68
CA ILE A 279 10.71 46.23 -14.63
C ILE A 279 10.85 47.26 -13.52
N ASP A 280 9.80 48.02 -13.23
CA ASP A 280 9.83 49.03 -12.17
C ASP A 280 9.85 48.33 -10.80
N PRO A 281 10.98 48.36 -10.06
CA PRO A 281 11.15 47.57 -8.85
C PRO A 281 10.30 48.10 -7.70
N VAL A 282 9.92 49.39 -7.72
CA VAL A 282 9.11 50.02 -6.66
C VAL A 282 7.67 49.56 -6.79
N THR A 283 7.11 49.62 -7.99
CA THR A 283 5.72 49.20 -8.23
C THR A 283 5.53 47.68 -8.04
N PHE A 284 6.50 46.87 -8.44
CA PHE A 284 6.46 45.42 -8.20
C PHE A 284 6.60 45.10 -6.70
N ALA A 285 7.50 45.77 -5.98
CA ALA A 285 7.70 45.54 -4.54
C ALA A 285 6.46 45.85 -3.68
N ALA A 286 5.53 46.68 -4.16
CA ALA A 286 4.24 46.91 -3.50
C ALA A 286 3.36 45.63 -3.38
N PHE A 287 3.68 44.58 -4.12
CA PHE A 287 3.05 43.25 -4.04
C PHE A 287 3.94 42.20 -3.32
N GLY A 288 4.97 42.65 -2.59
CA GLY A 288 5.92 41.78 -1.90
C GLY A 288 5.34 41.01 -0.70
N ASP A 289 4.20 41.46 -0.15
CA ASP A 289 3.46 40.77 0.92
C ASP A 289 2.39 39.80 0.39
N LYS A 290 2.10 39.84 -0.93
CA LYS A 290 1.04 39.05 -1.56
C LYS A 290 1.58 37.72 -2.03
N SER A 291 1.16 36.63 -1.37
CA SER A 291 1.52 35.27 -1.77
C SER A 291 0.74 34.82 -3.00
N TRP A 292 1.41 34.12 -3.91
CA TRP A 292 0.84 33.54 -5.12
C TRP A 292 1.56 32.23 -5.48
N SER A 293 0.93 31.44 -6.33
CA SER A 293 1.54 30.26 -6.93
C SER A 293 0.99 29.99 -8.31
N LEU A 294 1.77 29.26 -9.11
CA LEU A 294 1.43 28.83 -10.45
C LEU A 294 1.99 27.43 -10.67
N TYR A 295 1.13 26.46 -10.98
CA TYR A 295 1.51 25.20 -11.59
C TYR A 295 0.97 25.16 -13.01
N ALA A 296 1.83 24.90 -13.98
CA ALA A 296 1.44 24.75 -15.38
C ALA A 296 2.15 23.53 -15.98
N ASP A 297 1.35 22.55 -16.37
CA ASP A 297 1.71 21.30 -17.07
C ASP A 297 1.43 21.39 -18.59
N THR A 298 0.66 22.39 -18.98
CA THR A 298 0.21 22.72 -20.33
C THR A 298 0.69 24.12 -20.71
N GLN A 299 0.75 24.43 -22.01
CA GLN A 299 1.32 25.70 -22.46
C GLN A 299 0.46 26.90 -22.04
N MET A 300 1.12 27.95 -21.57
CA MET A 300 0.54 29.22 -21.11
C MET A 300 1.43 30.37 -21.62
N SER A 301 0.87 31.56 -21.85
CA SER A 301 1.68 32.71 -22.21
C SER A 301 2.38 33.31 -20.98
N VAL A 302 3.55 33.92 -21.17
CA VAL A 302 4.25 34.66 -20.09
C VAL A 302 3.40 35.83 -19.59
N TRP A 303 2.65 36.48 -20.49
CA TRP A 303 1.80 37.61 -20.13
C TRP A 303 0.56 37.18 -19.33
N GLU A 304 -0.08 36.07 -19.71
CA GLU A 304 -1.20 35.45 -18.98
C GLU A 304 -0.78 35.07 -17.55
N ALA A 305 0.40 34.46 -17.39
CA ALA A 305 0.96 34.13 -16.08
C ALA A 305 1.15 35.37 -15.19
N VAL A 306 1.77 36.42 -15.73
CA VAL A 306 2.10 37.65 -14.98
C VAL A 306 0.84 38.47 -14.68
N THR A 307 -0.07 38.64 -15.63
CA THR A 307 -1.35 39.34 -15.42
C THR A 307 -2.23 38.63 -14.41
N THR A 308 -2.32 37.29 -14.48
CA THR A 308 -3.04 36.47 -13.49
C THR A 308 -2.46 36.64 -12.08
N ALA A 309 -1.14 36.74 -11.94
CA ALA A 309 -0.49 36.98 -10.65
C ALA A 309 -1.00 38.27 -9.99
N PHE A 310 -0.91 39.40 -10.69
CA PHE A 310 -1.37 40.68 -10.15
C PHE A 310 -2.89 40.73 -9.97
N ALA A 311 -3.68 40.20 -10.90
CA ALA A 311 -5.14 40.16 -10.80
C ALA A 311 -5.63 39.41 -9.55
N HIS A 312 -4.99 38.29 -9.18
CA HIS A 312 -5.30 37.55 -7.95
C HIS A 312 -5.03 38.33 -6.66
N ALA A 313 -4.23 39.40 -6.70
CA ALA A 313 -3.93 40.28 -5.57
C ALA A 313 -4.58 41.67 -5.68
N ALA A 314 -5.66 41.78 -6.46
CA ALA A 314 -6.35 43.04 -6.76
C ALA A 314 -5.44 44.11 -7.39
N GLY A 315 -4.49 43.65 -8.20
CA GLY A 315 -3.56 44.45 -8.97
C GLY A 315 -3.81 44.42 -10.47
N ILE A 316 -3.20 45.38 -11.15
CA ILE A 316 -3.02 45.48 -12.60
C ILE A 316 -1.52 45.50 -12.91
N VAL A 317 -1.15 45.05 -14.09
CA VAL A 317 0.21 45.14 -14.63
C VAL A 317 0.14 45.55 -16.09
N PHE A 318 1.01 46.47 -16.50
CA PHE A 318 1.06 47.01 -17.86
C PHE A 318 2.48 47.45 -18.21
N ALA A 319 2.79 47.56 -19.49
CA ALA A 319 3.97 48.31 -19.94
C ALA A 319 3.57 49.77 -20.12
N ASP A 320 4.38 50.71 -19.63
CA ASP A 320 4.20 52.13 -19.93
C ASP A 320 4.64 52.48 -21.36
N GLU A 321 4.47 53.75 -21.76
CA GLU A 321 4.81 54.25 -23.10
C GLU A 321 6.31 54.12 -23.47
N THR A 322 7.19 53.92 -22.48
CA THR A 322 8.62 53.64 -22.69
C THR A 322 8.94 52.14 -22.69
N GLY A 323 7.95 51.29 -22.45
CA GLY A 323 8.09 49.85 -22.37
C GLY A 323 8.63 49.34 -21.03
N VAL A 324 8.50 50.11 -19.95
CA VAL A 324 8.79 49.65 -18.59
C VAL A 324 7.53 49.01 -17.99
N PHE A 325 7.63 47.77 -17.53
CA PHE A 325 6.54 47.09 -16.83
C PHE A 325 6.35 47.68 -15.44
N ARG A 326 5.11 48.09 -15.14
CA ARG A 326 4.67 48.64 -13.87
C ARG A 326 3.46 47.89 -13.34
N ALA A 327 3.33 47.82 -12.03
CA ALA A 327 2.17 47.28 -11.34
C ALA A 327 1.42 48.36 -10.57
N GLY A 328 0.14 48.14 -10.28
CA GLY A 328 -0.66 49.04 -9.45
C GLY A 328 -1.84 48.31 -8.81
N SER A 329 -2.31 48.77 -7.65
CA SER A 329 -3.53 48.25 -7.02
C SER A 329 -4.75 49.06 -7.46
N TYR A 330 -5.82 48.37 -7.86
CA TYR A 330 -7.10 49.05 -8.13
C TYR A 330 -7.94 49.30 -6.87
N LEU A 331 -7.47 48.83 -5.70
CA LEU A 331 -8.01 49.18 -4.37
C LEU A 331 -7.31 50.40 -3.76
N SER A 332 -6.79 51.29 -4.62
CA SER A 332 -6.05 52.49 -4.20
C SER A 332 -6.93 53.42 -3.35
N ASN A 333 -6.33 53.97 -2.28
CA ASN A 333 -6.94 54.98 -1.43
C ASN A 333 -6.76 56.41 -1.96
N ALA A 334 -6.26 56.58 -3.19
CA ALA A 334 -6.15 57.87 -3.85
C ALA A 334 -7.52 58.54 -3.98
N THR A 335 -7.57 59.85 -3.70
CA THR A 335 -8.79 60.65 -3.86
C THR A 335 -9.30 60.55 -5.30
N PRO A 336 -10.55 60.10 -5.55
CA PRO A 336 -11.09 60.01 -6.90
C PRO A 336 -11.13 61.38 -7.59
N THR A 337 -10.64 61.43 -8.83
CA THR A 337 -10.72 62.62 -9.69
C THR A 337 -11.88 62.47 -10.66
N THR A 338 -12.76 63.47 -10.71
CA THR A 338 -13.87 63.50 -11.68
C THR A 338 -13.35 63.85 -13.06
N LEU A 339 -13.68 63.03 -14.07
CA LEU A 339 -13.49 63.38 -15.48
C LEU A 339 -14.59 64.36 -15.92
N MET A 340 -14.22 65.62 -16.09
CA MET A 340 -15.13 66.72 -16.40
C MET A 340 -15.41 66.82 -17.90
N ALA A 341 -16.70 66.94 -18.25
CA ALA A 341 -17.15 67.07 -19.64
C ALA A 341 -16.75 68.39 -20.32
N ASP A 342 -16.32 69.39 -19.54
CA ASP A 342 -15.80 70.68 -20.00
C ASP A 342 -14.32 70.63 -20.43
N ARG A 343 -13.67 69.46 -20.32
CA ARG A 343 -12.26 69.20 -20.64
C ARG A 343 -11.25 69.90 -19.71
N SER A 344 -11.66 70.33 -18.51
CA SER A 344 -10.77 70.86 -17.47
C SER A 344 -9.90 69.78 -16.81
N SER A 345 -10.30 68.51 -16.88
CA SER A 345 -9.55 67.35 -16.37
C SER A 345 -8.89 66.55 -17.50
N LEU A 346 -7.74 65.92 -17.21
CA LEU A 346 -7.13 64.89 -18.06
C LEU A 346 -7.40 63.48 -17.50
N PRO A 347 -7.59 62.45 -18.35
CA PRO A 347 -7.75 62.50 -19.80
C PRO A 347 -9.01 63.28 -20.25
N LEU A 348 -8.93 63.90 -21.42
CA LEU A 348 -9.98 64.78 -21.95
C LEU A 348 -11.25 63.99 -22.30
N VAL A 349 -12.41 64.42 -21.78
CA VAL A 349 -13.70 63.87 -22.18
C VAL A 349 -14.10 64.42 -23.56
N ILE A 350 -14.31 63.53 -24.53
CA ILE A 350 -14.89 63.90 -25.82
C ILE A 350 -16.42 63.88 -25.67
N THR A 351 -17.00 65.08 -25.55
CA THR A 351 -18.45 65.28 -25.46
C THR A 351 -19.17 64.58 -26.62
N GLY A 352 -20.16 63.74 -26.32
CA GLY A 352 -20.93 62.98 -27.32
C GLY A 352 -20.41 61.57 -27.65
N THR A 353 -19.23 61.15 -27.15
CA THR A 353 -18.75 59.76 -27.29
C THR A 353 -18.95 58.92 -26.03
N THR A 354 -19.46 59.51 -24.95
CA THR A 354 -19.76 58.82 -23.69
C THR A 354 -21.01 57.95 -23.82
N LYS A 355 -20.88 56.65 -23.52
CA LYS A 355 -21.99 55.69 -23.50
C LYS A 355 -21.95 54.91 -22.19
N GLN A 356 -23.10 54.74 -21.54
CA GLN A 356 -23.25 53.75 -20.46
C GLN A 356 -23.18 52.35 -21.08
N LEU A 357 -22.18 51.58 -20.66
CA LEU A 357 -22.08 50.16 -21.02
C LEU A 357 -23.15 49.36 -20.27
N GLU A 358 -23.48 48.17 -20.80
CA GLU A 358 -24.34 47.22 -20.10
C GLU A 358 -23.67 46.82 -18.78
N VAL A 359 -24.45 46.84 -17.70
CA VAL A 359 -23.95 46.56 -16.35
C VAL A 359 -24.43 45.17 -15.93
N SER A 360 -23.49 44.30 -15.53
CA SER A 360 -23.81 42.98 -15.01
C SER A 360 -24.81 43.08 -13.84
N PRO A 361 -25.81 42.18 -13.75
CA PRO A 361 -26.76 42.19 -12.63
C PRO A 361 -26.02 42.01 -11.29
N PRO A 362 -26.56 42.58 -10.18
CA PRO A 362 -25.90 42.53 -8.88
C PRO A 362 -25.68 41.08 -8.43
N VAL A 363 -24.50 40.83 -7.86
CA VAL A 363 -24.11 39.48 -7.41
C VAL A 363 -24.88 39.11 -6.15
N TRP A 364 -25.97 38.35 -6.31
CA TRP A 364 -26.83 37.90 -5.21
C TRP A 364 -26.21 36.82 -4.33
N ARG A 365 -25.17 36.12 -4.81
CA ARG A 365 -24.41 35.11 -4.06
C ARG A 365 -22.97 35.05 -4.52
N LEU A 366 -22.04 35.25 -3.58
CA LEU A 366 -20.62 35.05 -3.79
C LEU A 366 -20.19 33.70 -3.18
N LYS A 367 -19.32 32.97 -3.86
CA LYS A 367 -18.59 31.82 -3.29
C LYS A 367 -17.13 32.22 -3.18
N TYR A 368 -16.57 32.14 -1.98
CA TYR A 368 -15.13 32.29 -1.76
C TYR A 368 -14.50 30.91 -1.57
N GLY A 369 -13.32 30.71 -2.15
CA GLY A 369 -12.50 29.52 -1.94
C GLY A 369 -11.38 29.77 -0.93
N HIS A 370 -10.78 28.70 -0.44
CA HIS A 370 -9.48 28.75 0.25
C HIS A 370 -8.33 28.68 -0.78
N SER A 371 -7.10 28.35 -0.35
CA SER A 371 -5.96 28.06 -1.23
C SER A 371 -6.33 27.11 -2.37
N ARG A 372 -5.82 27.41 -3.58
CA ARG A 372 -6.08 26.63 -4.80
C ARG A 372 -5.46 25.23 -4.70
N ALA A 373 -6.29 24.21 -4.86
CA ALA A 373 -5.85 22.88 -5.29
C ALA A 373 -5.66 22.91 -6.82
N TRP A 374 -4.50 22.48 -7.31
CA TRP A 374 -4.19 22.53 -8.75
C TRP A 374 -4.87 21.40 -9.52
N ARG A 375 -4.87 20.18 -8.96
CA ARG A 375 -5.77 19.09 -9.35
C ARG A 375 -6.96 19.06 -8.41
N VAL A 376 -8.18 18.99 -8.96
CA VAL A 376 -9.40 18.68 -8.19
C VAL A 376 -9.68 17.20 -8.34
N HIS A 377 -9.80 16.48 -7.21
CA HIS A 377 -10.14 15.05 -7.21
C HIS A 377 -11.64 14.84 -7.49
N THR A 378 -11.97 13.82 -8.28
CA THR A 378 -13.31 13.24 -8.36
C THR A 378 -13.55 12.30 -7.16
N THR A 379 -14.81 11.98 -6.85
CA THR A 379 -15.16 11.11 -5.72
C THR A 379 -14.52 9.71 -5.80
N SER A 380 -14.29 9.19 -7.01
CA SER A 380 -13.60 7.91 -7.25
C SER A 380 -12.08 7.96 -7.06
N GLU A 381 -11.48 9.14 -7.08
CA GLU A 381 -10.03 9.35 -6.87
C GLU A 381 -9.70 9.69 -5.40
N ILE A 382 -10.70 9.67 -4.50
CA ILE A 382 -10.51 9.93 -3.07
C ILE A 382 -10.57 8.61 -2.32
N SER A 383 -9.57 8.37 -1.45
CA SER A 383 -9.52 7.22 -0.56
C SER A 383 -10.80 7.13 0.28
N LYS A 384 -11.37 5.92 0.38
CA LYS A 384 -12.65 5.70 1.08
C LYS A 384 -12.66 6.27 2.51
N ALA A 385 -11.55 6.19 3.24
CA ALA A 385 -11.44 6.77 4.58
C ALA A 385 -11.66 8.30 4.60
N ILE A 386 -11.10 9.03 3.62
CA ILE A 386 -11.28 10.49 3.49
C ILE A 386 -12.69 10.81 3.00
N ALA A 387 -13.26 9.99 2.10
CA ALA A 387 -14.64 10.16 1.63
C ALA A 387 -15.66 9.98 2.76
N ASP A 388 -15.48 8.97 3.62
CA ASP A 388 -16.34 8.71 4.78
C ASP A 388 -16.26 9.87 5.81
N ILE A 389 -15.05 10.37 6.11
CA ILE A 389 -14.85 11.56 6.98
C ILE A 389 -15.54 12.80 6.39
N SER A 390 -15.43 13.01 5.08
CA SER A 390 -16.05 14.16 4.41
C SER A 390 -17.58 14.07 4.41
N ALA A 391 -18.13 12.86 4.30
CA ALA A 391 -19.58 12.62 4.41
C ALA A 391 -20.08 12.89 5.84
N ASP A 392 -19.35 12.47 6.87
CA ASP A 392 -19.67 12.76 8.27
C ASP A 392 -19.62 14.27 8.57
N GLN A 393 -18.62 14.99 8.04
CA GLN A 393 -18.54 16.46 8.14
C GLN A 393 -19.75 17.13 7.49
N ALA A 394 -20.06 16.80 6.23
CA ALA A 394 -21.23 17.36 5.53
C ALA A 394 -22.56 17.05 6.25
N ALA A 395 -22.69 15.85 6.84
CA ALA A 395 -23.84 15.47 7.64
C ALA A 395 -23.93 16.23 8.98
N ASN A 396 -22.81 16.72 9.52
CA ASN A 396 -22.78 17.54 10.73
C ASN A 396 -23.04 19.02 10.41
N ASP A 397 -22.50 19.55 9.31
CA ASP A 397 -22.79 20.90 8.83
C ASP A 397 -24.28 21.06 8.49
N ALA A 398 -24.89 20.06 7.85
CA ALA A 398 -26.33 20.06 7.58
C ALA A 398 -27.18 20.10 8.86
N LYS A 399 -26.76 19.40 9.94
CA LYS A 399 -27.43 19.47 11.25
C LYS A 399 -27.22 20.83 11.92
N ALA A 400 -26.01 21.41 11.81
CA ALA A 400 -25.71 22.72 12.35
C ALA A 400 -26.55 23.81 11.67
N GLN A 401 -26.68 23.77 10.34
CA GLN A 401 -27.54 24.69 9.60
C GLN A 401 -29.02 24.51 9.98
N ALA A 402 -29.52 23.26 10.05
CA ALA A 402 -30.90 23.01 10.48
C ALA A 402 -31.18 23.51 11.91
N ALA A 403 -30.20 23.45 12.81
CA ALA A 403 -30.29 24.01 14.16
C ALA A 403 -30.30 25.56 14.16
N LEU A 404 -29.51 26.20 13.29
CA LEU A 404 -29.53 27.65 13.10
C LEU A 404 -30.87 28.13 12.52
N ASP A 405 -31.40 27.44 11.52
CA ASP A 405 -32.69 27.75 10.89
C ASP A 405 -33.85 27.59 11.89
N ALA A 406 -33.82 26.53 12.70
CA ALA A 406 -34.79 26.32 13.78
C ALA A 406 -34.69 27.39 14.88
N ALA A 407 -33.48 27.82 15.26
CA ALA A 407 -33.28 28.90 16.21
C ALA A 407 -33.78 30.26 15.67
N ALA A 408 -33.56 30.54 14.39
CA ALA A 408 -34.07 31.75 13.74
C ALA A 408 -35.61 31.77 13.66
N LEU A 409 -36.23 30.62 13.38
CA LEU A 409 -37.69 30.48 13.40
C LEU A 409 -38.26 30.68 14.81
N ALA A 410 -37.64 30.07 15.83
CA ALA A 410 -38.05 30.21 17.23
C ALA A 410 -37.91 31.67 17.71
N GLN A 411 -36.85 32.38 17.31
CA GLN A 411 -36.66 33.81 17.59
C GLN A 411 -37.78 34.64 16.94
N ALA A 412 -38.10 34.42 15.67
CA ALA A 412 -39.18 35.12 14.98
C ALA A 412 -40.55 34.87 15.64
N GLN A 413 -40.84 33.63 16.06
CA GLN A 413 -42.05 33.29 16.80
C GLN A 413 -42.10 33.98 18.18
N ALA A 414 -40.98 34.02 18.90
CA ALA A 414 -40.88 34.71 20.18
C ALA A 414 -41.07 36.24 20.06
N ASP A 415 -40.60 36.84 18.96
CA ASP A 415 -40.77 38.27 18.70
C ASP A 415 -42.22 38.62 18.34
N VAL A 416 -42.92 37.75 17.57
CA VAL A 416 -44.37 37.87 17.34
C VAL A 416 -45.16 37.76 18.65
N ALA A 417 -44.91 36.72 19.45
CA ALA A 417 -45.59 36.52 20.73
C ALA A 417 -45.32 37.68 21.73
N ARG A 418 -44.12 38.29 21.69
CA ARG A 418 -43.80 39.47 22.51
C ARG A 418 -44.57 40.71 22.04
N ALA A 419 -44.79 40.88 20.73
CA ALA A 419 -45.60 41.97 20.20
C ALA A 419 -47.09 41.81 20.58
N GLU A 420 -47.64 40.60 20.47
CA GLU A 420 -49.01 40.29 20.89
C GLU A 420 -49.22 40.55 22.39
N TYR A 421 -48.28 40.09 23.24
CA TYR A 421 -48.32 40.38 24.68
C TYR A 421 -48.26 41.88 24.99
N ALA A 422 -47.46 42.65 24.23
CA ALA A 422 -47.38 44.10 24.39
C ALA A 422 -48.69 44.82 24.03
N SER A 423 -49.45 44.33 23.03
CA SER A 423 -50.79 44.86 22.75
C SER A 423 -51.83 44.49 23.81
N MET A 424 -51.79 43.26 24.35
CA MET A 424 -52.74 42.80 25.38
C MET A 424 -52.60 43.51 26.76
N VAL A 425 -51.52 44.25 26.97
CA VAL A 425 -51.23 44.98 28.23
C VAL A 425 -51.38 46.50 28.03
N ALA A 426 -51.74 46.97 26.83
CA ALA A 426 -51.83 48.39 26.53
C ALA A 426 -53.27 48.92 26.68
N ASP A 427 -53.55 49.69 27.74
CA ASP A 427 -54.85 50.33 28.03
C ASP A 427 -55.42 51.24 26.90
N GLY A 428 -54.62 51.52 25.86
CA GLY A 428 -55.01 52.28 24.67
C GLY A 428 -55.43 51.43 23.47
N VAL A 429 -55.55 50.11 23.61
CA VAL A 429 -55.96 49.18 22.55
C VAL A 429 -57.04 48.24 23.09
N LEU A 430 -58.09 48.03 22.31
CA LEU A 430 -59.08 46.99 22.51
C LEU A 430 -58.71 45.79 21.62
N ASP A 431 -58.21 44.72 22.23
CA ASP A 431 -57.70 43.56 21.50
C ASP A 431 -58.81 42.68 20.89
N ARG A 432 -58.47 41.84 19.91
CA ARG A 432 -59.43 40.93 19.22
C ARG A 432 -60.27 40.06 20.17
N ALA A 433 -59.73 39.62 21.31
CA ALA A 433 -60.42 38.78 22.29
C ALA A 433 -61.27 39.60 23.26
N GLU A 434 -60.83 40.79 23.65
CA GLU A 434 -61.60 41.75 24.44
C GLU A 434 -62.85 42.24 23.71
N LYS A 435 -62.74 42.50 22.39
CA LYS A 435 -63.85 42.86 21.52
C LYS A 435 -65.04 41.91 21.64
N ILE A 436 -64.80 40.61 21.70
CA ILE A 436 -65.86 39.58 21.81
C ILE A 436 -66.68 39.78 23.10
N ARG A 437 -66.01 40.08 24.22
CA ARG A 437 -66.67 40.35 25.51
C ARG A 437 -67.39 41.70 25.50
N LEU A 438 -66.82 42.72 24.85
CA LEU A 438 -67.48 44.01 24.70
C LEU A 438 -68.75 43.89 23.84
N MET A 439 -68.71 43.16 22.73
CA MET A 439 -69.87 42.96 21.86
C MET A 439 -71.05 42.35 22.61
N ASP A 440 -70.82 41.30 23.41
CA ASP A 440 -71.86 40.65 24.22
C ASP A 440 -72.44 41.60 25.27
N ARG A 441 -71.58 42.37 25.97
CA ARG A 441 -71.99 43.40 26.94
C ARG A 441 -72.85 44.50 26.29
N ILE A 442 -72.46 44.99 25.11
CA ILE A 442 -73.21 46.02 24.37
C ILE A 442 -74.53 45.47 23.81
N GLN A 443 -74.56 44.20 23.39
CA GLN A 443 -75.81 43.53 23.00
C GLN A 443 -76.77 43.44 24.19
N GLY A 444 -76.29 43.06 25.38
CA GLY A 444 -77.06 43.11 26.63
C GLY A 444 -77.67 44.49 26.88
N TYR A 445 -76.84 45.55 26.83
CA TYR A 445 -77.30 46.93 27.02
C TYR A 445 -78.35 47.37 25.98
N THR A 446 -78.19 46.95 24.73
CA THR A 446 -79.13 47.24 23.64
C THR A 446 -80.50 46.62 23.89
N VAL A 447 -80.54 45.40 24.45
CA VAL A 447 -81.77 44.65 24.75
C VAL A 447 -82.44 45.15 26.05
N GLU A 448 -81.67 45.45 27.08
CA GLU A 448 -82.20 45.93 28.38
C GLU A 448 -82.83 47.32 28.30
N ARG A 449 -82.20 48.25 27.57
CA ARG A 449 -82.62 49.66 27.50
C ARG A 449 -84.12 49.87 27.22
N PRO A 450 -84.73 49.32 26.16
CA PRO A 450 -86.15 49.54 25.89
C PRO A 450 -87.08 49.00 26.99
N VAL A 451 -86.70 47.91 27.67
CA VAL A 451 -87.48 47.35 28.79
C VAL A 451 -87.47 48.32 29.97
N LEU A 452 -86.28 48.76 30.39
CA LEU A 452 -86.12 49.70 31.51
C LEU A 452 -86.79 51.06 31.23
N MET A 453 -86.76 51.55 29.98
CA MET A 453 -87.47 52.79 29.62
C MET A 453 -88.99 52.63 29.62
N ALA A 454 -89.53 51.45 29.27
CA ALA A 454 -90.96 51.16 29.37
C ALA A 454 -91.43 51.05 30.83
N GLU A 455 -90.65 50.41 31.69
CA GLU A 455 -90.92 50.33 33.14
C GLU A 455 -90.86 51.71 33.80
N ALA A 456 -89.85 52.52 33.45
CA ALA A 456 -89.74 53.91 33.91
C ALA A 456 -90.96 54.75 33.51
N ALA A 457 -91.42 54.63 32.26
CA ALA A 457 -92.62 55.30 31.78
C ALA A 457 -93.87 54.86 32.55
N ALA A 458 -94.04 53.55 32.80
CA ALA A 458 -95.17 53.02 33.57
C ALA A 458 -95.20 53.55 35.03
N GLN A 459 -94.03 53.78 35.62
CA GLN A 459 -93.90 54.35 36.97
C GLN A 459 -93.88 55.89 37.02
N ASN A 460 -93.88 56.57 35.86
CA ASN A 460 -93.69 58.02 35.72
C ASN A 460 -92.33 58.54 36.21
N VAL A 461 -91.27 57.74 36.06
CA VAL A 461 -89.87 58.11 36.35
C VAL A 461 -89.23 58.68 35.09
N THR A 462 -89.06 60.01 35.02
CA THR A 462 -88.67 60.71 33.79
C THR A 462 -87.22 61.20 33.78
N SER A 463 -86.76 61.86 34.85
CA SER A 463 -85.42 62.47 34.94
C SER A 463 -84.30 61.42 34.86
N GLU A 464 -84.41 60.35 35.65
CA GLU A 464 -83.44 59.26 35.69
C GLU A 464 -83.43 58.49 34.37
N ALA A 465 -84.60 58.32 33.73
CA ALA A 465 -84.72 57.67 32.43
C ALA A 465 -84.00 58.46 31.32
N GLN A 466 -84.15 59.79 31.30
CA GLN A 466 -83.45 60.66 30.35
C GLN A 466 -81.92 60.65 30.55
N THR A 467 -81.45 60.63 31.80
CA THR A 467 -79.99 60.60 32.07
C THR A 467 -79.36 59.23 31.80
N TYR A 468 -80.09 58.13 32.00
CA TYR A 468 -79.70 56.79 31.55
C TYR A 468 -79.64 56.69 30.02
N ASP A 469 -80.66 57.17 29.32
CA ASP A 469 -80.70 57.15 27.86
C ASP A 469 -79.55 57.97 27.25
N THR A 470 -79.31 59.17 27.79
CA THR A 470 -78.18 60.02 27.40
C THR A 470 -76.83 59.33 27.62
N ALA A 471 -76.67 58.52 28.69
CA ALA A 471 -75.44 57.77 28.92
C ALA A 471 -75.25 56.64 27.88
N TYR A 472 -76.32 55.92 27.53
CA TYR A 472 -76.29 54.90 26.48
C TYR A 472 -75.92 55.49 25.11
N LEU A 473 -76.59 56.57 24.69
CA LEU A 473 -76.33 57.21 23.40
C LEU A 473 -74.89 57.73 23.31
N ASN A 474 -74.33 58.26 24.40
CA ASN A 474 -72.94 58.69 24.46
C ASN A 474 -71.93 57.51 24.37
N LEU A 475 -72.21 56.38 25.02
CA LEU A 475 -71.40 55.17 24.93
C LEU A 475 -71.41 54.61 23.50
N MET A 476 -72.60 54.47 22.90
CA MET A 476 -72.74 53.97 21.53
C MET A 476 -72.14 54.92 20.49
N SER A 477 -72.23 56.24 20.70
CA SER A 477 -71.59 57.23 19.84
C SER A 477 -70.07 57.10 19.86
N TYR A 478 -69.47 56.92 21.05
CA TYR A 478 -68.04 56.66 21.20
C TYR A 478 -67.63 55.37 20.47
N LEU A 479 -68.32 54.25 20.73
CA LEU A 479 -67.98 52.95 20.15
C LEU A 479 -68.14 52.89 18.62
N ASN A 480 -69.21 53.49 18.08
CA ASN A 480 -69.44 53.55 16.64
C ASN A 480 -68.49 54.55 15.92
N GLY A 481 -67.82 55.44 16.67
CA GLY A 481 -66.79 56.34 16.16
C GLY A 481 -65.39 55.72 16.08
N LEU A 482 -65.19 54.49 16.57
CA LEU A 482 -63.89 53.82 16.56
C LEU A 482 -63.54 53.25 15.18
N ALA A 483 -62.26 53.36 14.80
CA ALA A 483 -61.71 52.80 13.57
C ALA A 483 -60.35 52.10 13.86
N PRO A 484 -60.18 50.80 13.55
CA PRO A 484 -61.19 49.84 13.09
C PRO A 484 -62.40 49.70 14.03
N ALA A 485 -63.50 49.14 13.53
CA ALA A 485 -64.74 49.05 14.30
C ALA A 485 -64.60 48.13 15.53
N TYR A 486 -65.29 48.46 16.62
CA TYR A 486 -65.25 47.66 17.86
C TYR A 486 -65.79 46.23 17.69
N TYR A 487 -66.61 45.99 16.66
CA TYR A 487 -67.17 44.69 16.29
C TYR A 487 -66.37 43.95 15.19
N ASP A 488 -65.30 44.54 14.66
CA ASP A 488 -64.38 43.85 13.76
C ASP A 488 -63.36 43.06 14.59
N THR A 489 -63.54 41.74 14.70
CA THR A 489 -62.65 40.84 15.45
C THR A 489 -61.41 40.39 14.66
N GLY A 490 -61.25 40.81 13.40
CA GLY A 490 -60.08 40.48 12.58
C GLY A 490 -58.83 41.31 12.88
N VAL A 491 -59.01 42.50 13.48
CA VAL A 491 -57.97 43.48 13.79
C VAL A 491 -58.18 44.09 15.17
N ASP A 492 -57.13 44.64 15.78
CA ASP A 492 -57.24 45.38 17.05
C ASP A 492 -57.75 46.81 16.80
N THR A 493 -58.35 47.46 17.81
CA THR A 493 -58.86 48.84 17.71
C THR A 493 -58.18 49.74 18.73
N SER A 494 -57.59 50.84 18.29
CA SER A 494 -57.08 51.87 19.19
C SER A 494 -58.23 52.60 19.89
N ILE A 495 -58.10 52.83 21.20
CA ILE A 495 -59.10 53.48 22.06
C ILE A 495 -58.43 54.52 22.97
N ASP A 496 -59.20 55.53 23.38
CA ASP A 496 -58.87 56.32 24.57
C ASP A 496 -59.41 55.55 25.79
N GLY A 497 -58.53 54.81 26.47
CA GLY A 497 -58.91 53.91 27.57
C GLY A 497 -59.66 54.61 28.71
N ALA A 498 -59.22 55.82 29.08
CA ALA A 498 -59.86 56.62 30.12
C ALA A 498 -61.29 57.03 29.72
N THR A 499 -61.49 57.44 28.47
CA THR A 499 -62.80 57.79 27.93
C THR A 499 -63.71 56.57 27.80
N TYR A 500 -63.18 55.45 27.29
CA TYR A 500 -63.90 54.18 27.16
C TYR A 500 -64.43 53.68 28.52
N VAL A 501 -63.55 53.56 29.52
CA VAL A 501 -63.92 53.15 30.88
C VAL A 501 -64.93 54.11 31.50
N SER A 502 -64.70 55.42 31.37
CA SER A 502 -65.61 56.46 31.88
C SER A 502 -67.02 56.37 31.29
N ARG A 503 -67.14 56.12 29.98
CA ARG A 503 -68.46 55.94 29.31
C ARG A 503 -69.17 54.67 29.77
N LEU A 504 -68.47 53.55 29.92
CA LEU A 504 -69.04 52.29 30.43
C LEU A 504 -69.53 52.43 31.87
N VAL A 505 -68.68 52.94 32.78
CA VAL A 505 -69.04 53.16 34.18
C VAL A 505 -70.21 54.14 34.30
N THR A 506 -70.23 55.21 33.50
CA THR A 506 -71.35 56.16 33.48
C THR A 506 -72.66 55.48 33.10
N TYR A 507 -72.66 54.58 32.11
CA TYR A 507 -73.87 53.82 31.74
C TYR A 507 -74.38 52.95 32.91
N ASP A 508 -73.53 52.14 33.53
CA ASP A 508 -73.92 51.23 34.62
C ASP A 508 -74.41 51.98 35.87
N VAL A 509 -73.77 53.11 36.21
CA VAL A 509 -74.20 53.99 37.31
C VAL A 509 -75.59 54.59 37.03
N ARG A 510 -75.85 55.05 35.80
CA ARG A 510 -77.18 55.60 35.44
C ARG A 510 -78.26 54.52 35.35
N LYS A 511 -77.93 53.32 34.88
CA LYS A 511 -78.81 52.13 34.93
C LYS A 511 -79.26 51.84 36.37
N THR A 512 -78.30 51.83 37.30
CA THR A 512 -78.55 51.59 38.73
C THR A 512 -79.43 52.68 39.35
N ALA A 513 -79.19 53.95 39.00
CA ALA A 513 -80.03 55.06 39.45
C ALA A 513 -81.48 54.93 38.93
N LEU A 514 -81.66 54.56 37.66
CA LEU A 514 -82.97 54.34 37.05
C LEU A 514 -83.73 53.19 37.73
N LEU A 515 -83.10 52.02 37.89
CA LEU A 515 -83.68 50.87 38.59
C LEU A 515 -84.08 51.22 40.02
N THR A 516 -83.25 51.98 40.74
CA THR A 516 -83.55 52.46 42.10
C THR A 516 -84.77 53.37 42.12
N ALA A 517 -84.88 54.31 41.18
CA ALA A 517 -86.03 55.20 41.06
C ALA A 517 -87.32 54.45 40.70
N ILE A 518 -87.26 53.49 39.78
CA ILE A 518 -88.38 52.58 39.43
C ILE A 518 -88.82 51.80 40.67
N ALA A 519 -87.88 51.16 41.39
CA ALA A 519 -88.19 50.35 42.57
C ALA A 519 -88.82 51.18 43.71
N ASN A 520 -88.26 52.35 44.01
CA ASN A 520 -88.82 53.27 45.01
C ASN A 520 -90.24 53.72 44.65
N ARG A 521 -90.53 53.88 43.35
CA ARG A 521 -91.85 54.30 42.87
C ARG A 521 -92.87 53.16 42.86
N ALA A 522 -92.44 51.95 42.50
CA ALA A 522 -93.23 50.73 42.59
C ALA A 522 -93.56 50.35 44.06
N ALA A 523 -92.63 50.55 44.99
CA ALA A 523 -92.85 50.31 46.42
C ALA A 523 -93.98 51.18 47.02
N GLN A 524 -94.20 52.38 46.46
CA GLN A 524 -95.30 53.27 46.86
C GLN A 524 -96.68 52.84 46.31
N THR A 525 -96.78 51.77 45.51
CA THR A 525 -98.01 51.41 44.77
C THR A 525 -98.51 49.96 44.95
N ALA A 526 -97.82 49.11 45.73
CA ALA A 526 -98.21 47.70 45.94
C ALA A 526 -99.19 47.48 47.12
N GLY A 527 -100.20 46.59 46.97
CA GLY A 527 -101.28 46.39 47.94
C GLY A 527 -101.47 44.96 48.48
N TRP A 528 -101.85 44.83 49.76
CA TRP A 528 -101.96 43.57 50.53
C TRP A 528 -102.93 42.51 49.96
N GLY A 529 -103.92 42.93 49.16
CA GLY A 529 -104.97 42.04 48.64
C GLY A 529 -104.50 40.93 47.69
N GLY A 530 -103.27 41.00 47.16
CA GLY A 530 -102.77 40.09 46.12
C GLY A 530 -102.32 38.69 46.56
N VAL A 531 -102.20 38.40 47.86
CA VAL A 531 -101.55 37.16 48.35
C VAL A 531 -102.56 36.01 48.53
N THR A 532 -102.38 34.90 47.81
CA THR A 532 -103.22 33.67 47.90
C THR A 532 -102.38 32.39 47.75
N GLY A 533 -102.84 31.26 48.32
CA GLY A 533 -102.20 29.93 48.21
C GLY A 533 -102.50 28.99 49.40
N PRO A 534 -102.49 27.64 49.24
CA PRO A 534 -102.79 26.71 50.32
C PRO A 534 -101.79 26.83 51.47
N GLY A 535 -102.29 27.08 52.69
CA GLY A 535 -101.46 27.34 53.87
C GLY A 535 -101.29 28.82 54.25
N LYS A 536 -101.87 29.77 53.48
CA LYS A 536 -101.96 31.18 53.91
C LYS A 536 -102.75 31.29 55.24
N PRO A 537 -102.19 31.87 56.31
CA PRO A 537 -102.94 32.18 57.53
C PRO A 537 -104.04 33.22 57.29
N ALA A 538 -105.14 33.14 58.03
CA ALA A 538 -106.20 34.15 57.98
C ALA A 538 -105.72 35.52 58.50
N ASP A 539 -106.29 36.61 58.00
CA ASP A 539 -105.96 37.96 58.47
C ASP A 539 -106.18 38.08 59.99
N ASN A 540 -105.22 38.75 60.67
CA ASN A 540 -105.21 39.05 62.10
C ASN A 540 -105.01 37.88 63.10
N ALA A 541 -104.50 36.72 62.67
CA ALA A 541 -104.37 35.50 63.49
C ALA A 541 -103.52 35.58 64.79
N THR A 542 -102.81 36.68 65.08
CA THR A 542 -101.90 36.80 66.24
C THR A 542 -102.17 37.98 67.16
N VAL A 543 -103.27 38.72 66.97
CA VAL A 543 -103.53 39.94 67.76
C VAL A 543 -104.25 39.59 69.07
N GLY A 544 -103.55 39.68 70.20
CA GLY A 544 -104.12 39.59 71.55
C GLY A 544 -104.03 38.25 72.27
N ALA A 545 -103.21 37.30 71.80
CA ALA A 545 -103.00 36.02 72.47
C ALA A 545 -102.34 36.21 73.87
N PRO A 546 -102.92 35.70 74.98
CA PRO A 546 -102.31 35.81 76.31
C PRO A 546 -100.98 35.07 76.45
N SER A 547 -100.17 35.53 77.41
CA SER A 547 -98.93 34.89 77.84
C SER A 547 -99.11 33.37 78.06
N GLY A 548 -98.19 32.58 77.52
CA GLY A 548 -98.23 31.11 77.52
C GLY A 548 -99.03 30.44 76.39
N THR A 549 -99.80 31.16 75.56
CA THR A 549 -100.65 30.54 74.51
C THR A 549 -99.81 29.84 73.43
N PRO A 550 -100.02 28.55 73.10
CA PRO A 550 -99.27 27.88 72.03
C PRO A 550 -99.56 28.46 70.63
N VAL A 551 -98.54 28.98 69.97
CA VAL A 551 -98.58 29.47 68.58
C VAL A 551 -97.70 28.55 67.73
N GLY A 552 -98.27 27.41 67.34
CA GLY A 552 -97.51 26.28 66.84
C GLY A 552 -96.73 25.60 67.98
N ASN A 553 -95.42 25.40 67.80
CA ASN A 553 -94.56 24.66 68.73
C ASN A 553 -93.82 25.58 69.74
N SER A 554 -94.37 26.76 70.04
CA SER A 554 -93.81 27.75 70.98
C SER A 554 -94.93 28.57 71.61
N THR A 555 -94.72 29.18 72.78
CA THR A 555 -95.73 30.04 73.44
C THR A 555 -95.77 31.44 72.84
N ALA A 556 -96.84 32.20 73.12
CA ALA A 556 -97.01 33.58 72.67
C ALA A 556 -95.87 34.50 73.16
N ASP A 557 -95.38 34.31 74.39
CA ASP A 557 -94.23 35.08 74.91
C ASP A 557 -92.93 34.65 74.25
N GLU A 558 -92.74 33.35 73.96
CA GLU A 558 -91.61 32.89 73.16
C GLU A 558 -91.66 33.47 71.75
N VAL A 559 -92.84 33.60 71.14
CA VAL A 559 -93.01 34.21 69.82
C VAL A 559 -92.80 35.72 69.86
N VAL A 560 -93.33 36.43 70.86
CA VAL A 560 -93.08 37.88 71.05
C VAL A 560 -91.61 38.14 71.36
N ASN A 561 -90.98 37.38 72.25
CA ASN A 561 -89.54 37.48 72.51
C ASN A 561 -88.72 37.10 71.26
N ARG A 562 -89.14 36.12 70.45
CA ARG A 562 -88.51 35.81 69.16
C ARG A 562 -88.69 36.92 68.13
N ILE A 563 -89.81 37.65 68.14
CA ILE A 563 -90.05 38.82 67.29
C ILE A 563 -89.22 40.02 67.77
N GLU A 564 -89.13 40.26 69.07
CA GLU A 564 -88.32 41.36 69.61
C GLU A 564 -86.82 41.06 69.46
N THR A 565 -86.40 39.81 69.65
CA THR A 565 -85.08 39.31 69.27
C THR A 565 -84.86 39.41 67.76
N ALA A 566 -85.88 39.17 66.92
CA ALA A 566 -85.77 39.37 65.47
C ALA A 566 -85.65 40.86 65.12
N ARG A 567 -86.34 41.77 65.82
CA ARG A 567 -86.20 43.22 65.67
C ARG A 567 -84.82 43.70 66.07
N GLN A 568 -84.31 43.30 67.24
CA GLN A 568 -82.92 43.59 67.64
C GLN A 568 -81.90 42.97 66.68
N ARG A 569 -82.18 41.79 66.11
CA ARG A 569 -81.35 41.21 65.03
C ARG A 569 -81.48 41.99 63.72
N ILE A 570 -82.64 42.59 63.41
CA ILE A 570 -82.83 43.43 62.22
C ILE A 570 -82.14 44.79 62.39
N ASP A 571 -82.27 45.47 63.53
CA ASP A 571 -81.53 46.71 63.81
C ASP A 571 -80.02 46.44 63.91
N GLY A 572 -79.64 45.30 64.49
CA GLY A 572 -78.27 44.80 64.46
C GLY A 572 -77.78 44.50 63.04
N LEU A 573 -78.63 43.97 62.15
CA LEU A 573 -78.34 43.78 60.73
C LEU A 573 -78.28 45.10 59.96
N VAL A 574 -79.13 46.09 60.25
CA VAL A 574 -79.09 47.43 59.63
C VAL A 574 -77.81 48.16 60.05
N THR A 575 -77.45 48.09 61.35
CA THR A 575 -76.19 48.64 61.87
C THR A 575 -74.99 47.91 61.26
N ALA A 576 -75.02 46.57 61.21
CA ALA A 576 -73.97 45.78 60.56
C ALA A 576 -73.91 46.00 59.04
N THR A 577 -75.01 46.36 58.38
CA THR A 577 -75.05 46.73 56.96
C THR A 577 -74.46 48.12 56.74
N ALA A 578 -74.76 49.09 57.60
CA ALA A 578 -74.11 50.40 57.58
C ALA A 578 -72.60 50.29 57.85
N GLU A 579 -72.19 49.44 58.80
CA GLU A 579 -70.78 49.10 59.03
C GLU A 579 -70.16 48.33 57.86
N MET A 580 -70.88 47.40 57.22
CA MET A 580 -70.40 46.70 56.02
C MET A 580 -70.24 47.66 54.85
N VAL A 581 -71.16 48.59 54.62
CA VAL A 581 -71.05 49.63 53.59
C VAL A 581 -69.89 50.59 53.91
N ALA A 582 -69.70 50.97 55.17
CA ALA A 582 -68.54 51.75 55.59
C ALA A 582 -67.22 50.98 55.43
N LYS A 583 -67.20 49.68 55.74
CA LYS A 583 -66.05 48.78 55.51
C LYS A 583 -65.79 48.60 54.02
N ILE A 584 -66.81 48.43 53.19
CA ILE A 584 -66.69 48.32 51.72
C ILE A 584 -66.20 49.63 51.10
N GLY A 585 -66.64 50.78 51.60
CA GLY A 585 -66.11 52.10 51.19
C GLY A 585 -64.72 52.42 51.73
N ALA A 586 -64.29 51.75 52.81
CA ALA A 586 -62.95 51.87 53.41
C ALA A 586 -61.98 50.76 53.00
N ILE A 587 -62.44 49.73 52.27
CA ILE A 587 -61.57 48.84 51.50
C ILE A 587 -60.91 49.73 50.45
N PRO A 588 -59.58 49.93 50.49
CA PRO A 588 -58.90 50.60 49.39
C PRO A 588 -59.03 49.64 48.22
N VAL A 589 -59.81 50.03 47.20
CA VAL A 589 -59.92 49.26 45.95
C VAL A 589 -58.52 48.98 45.41
N ASP A 590 -57.61 49.93 45.58
CA ASP A 590 -56.18 49.84 45.31
C ASP A 590 -55.47 48.65 46.02
N ALA A 591 -55.80 48.36 47.29
CA ALA A 591 -55.18 47.28 48.05
C ALA A 591 -55.72 45.89 47.66
N THR A 592 -57.02 45.77 47.36
CA THR A 592 -57.61 44.50 46.90
C THR A 592 -57.26 44.23 45.45
N VAL A 593 -57.20 45.28 44.61
CA VAL A 593 -56.68 45.19 43.24
C VAL A 593 -55.18 44.91 43.25
N ALA A 594 -54.39 45.48 44.16
CA ALA A 594 -52.97 45.12 44.31
C ALA A 594 -52.79 43.65 44.73
N GLN A 595 -53.58 43.14 45.68
CA GLN A 595 -53.55 41.71 46.05
C GLN A 595 -54.00 40.80 44.91
N GLU A 596 -54.98 41.22 44.10
CA GLU A 596 -55.43 40.45 42.94
C GLU A 596 -54.46 40.53 41.76
N ILE A 597 -53.78 41.68 41.58
CA ILE A 597 -52.65 41.84 40.64
C ILE A 597 -51.46 40.99 41.10
N GLU A 598 -51.13 40.96 42.39
CA GLU A 598 -50.10 40.06 42.93
C GLU A 598 -50.50 38.59 42.78
N ARG A 599 -51.78 38.22 42.99
CA ARG A 599 -52.27 36.86 42.75
C ARG A 599 -52.18 36.48 41.28
N VAL A 600 -52.65 37.34 40.36
CA VAL A 600 -52.61 37.08 38.91
C VAL A 600 -51.18 37.15 38.37
N ALA A 601 -50.30 37.99 38.92
CA ALA A 601 -48.88 38.01 38.60
C ALA A 601 -48.18 36.75 39.12
N ALA A 602 -48.51 36.28 40.33
CA ALA A 602 -48.02 35.00 40.85
C ALA A 602 -48.55 33.81 40.05
N GLU A 603 -49.80 33.82 39.60
CA GLU A 603 -50.38 32.78 38.75
C GLU A 603 -49.78 32.78 37.34
N LYS A 604 -49.61 33.95 36.70
CA LYS A 604 -48.88 34.06 35.43
C LYS A 604 -47.40 33.70 35.57
N SER A 605 -46.75 34.07 36.67
CA SER A 605 -45.37 33.68 36.99
C SER A 605 -45.26 32.17 37.20
N ASN A 606 -46.18 31.55 37.95
CA ASN A 606 -46.24 30.11 38.14
C ASN A 606 -46.56 29.36 36.84
N ALA A 607 -47.41 29.91 35.96
CA ALA A 607 -47.70 29.35 34.64
C ALA A 607 -46.49 29.47 33.68
N ALA A 608 -45.74 30.58 33.76
CA ALA A 608 -44.48 30.76 33.04
C ALA A 608 -43.39 29.80 33.58
N LEU A 609 -43.30 29.63 34.90
CA LEU A 609 -42.41 28.68 35.57
C LEU A 609 -42.77 27.22 35.25
N SER A 610 -44.06 26.85 35.18
CA SER A 610 -44.47 25.50 34.79
C SER A 610 -44.24 25.23 33.31
N SER A 611 -44.41 26.25 32.45
CA SER A 611 -44.06 26.16 31.02
C SER A 611 -42.54 26.04 30.84
N ALA A 612 -41.76 26.80 31.60
CA ALA A 612 -40.30 26.71 31.62
C ALA A 612 -39.82 25.37 32.18
N SER A 613 -40.44 24.83 33.24
CA SER A 613 -40.08 23.50 33.77
C SER A 613 -40.42 22.40 32.78
N ALA A 614 -41.55 22.48 32.08
CA ALA A 614 -41.92 21.53 31.02
C ALA A 614 -40.92 21.59 29.84
N LEU A 615 -40.46 22.78 29.44
CA LEU A 615 -39.42 22.94 28.41
C LEU A 615 -38.05 22.39 28.88
N VAL A 616 -37.68 22.61 30.15
CA VAL A 616 -36.46 22.04 30.74
C VAL A 616 -36.55 20.51 30.85
N GLU A 617 -37.72 19.97 31.18
CA GLU A 617 -37.97 18.53 31.22
C GLU A 617 -37.89 17.93 29.80
N GLN A 618 -38.52 18.57 28.80
CA GLN A 618 -38.43 18.16 27.40
C GLN A 618 -36.99 18.23 26.86
N ALA A 619 -36.23 19.27 27.24
CA ALA A 619 -34.82 19.39 26.91
C ALA A 619 -33.96 18.31 27.59
N SER A 620 -34.25 17.94 28.84
CA SER A 620 -33.53 16.88 29.56
C SER A 620 -33.84 15.49 28.99
N ILE A 621 -35.10 15.23 28.58
CA ILE A 621 -35.50 14.02 27.85
C ILE A 621 -34.81 13.95 26.48
N ALA A 622 -34.71 15.06 25.75
CA ALA A 622 -33.99 15.13 24.49
C ALA A 622 -32.47 14.88 24.68
N ALA A 623 -31.86 15.46 25.71
CA ALA A 623 -30.46 15.24 26.04
C ALA A 623 -30.18 13.79 26.47
N ALA A 624 -31.06 13.18 27.26
CA ALA A 624 -30.98 11.77 27.64
C ALA A 624 -31.15 10.84 26.42
N SER A 625 -32.07 11.16 25.51
CA SER A 625 -32.28 10.42 24.26
C SER A 625 -31.04 10.50 23.35
N SER A 626 -30.43 11.68 23.23
CA SER A 626 -29.17 11.87 22.51
C SER A 626 -28.02 11.07 23.14
N THR A 627 -27.90 11.12 24.47
CA THR A 627 -26.90 10.35 25.23
C THR A 627 -27.06 8.85 25.01
N ASN A 628 -28.30 8.34 25.05
CA ASN A 628 -28.59 6.93 24.78
C ASN A 628 -28.27 6.53 23.33
N ALA A 629 -28.58 7.40 22.35
CA ALA A 629 -28.24 7.16 20.96
C ALA A 629 -26.72 7.15 20.70
N VAL A 630 -25.97 8.00 21.40
CA VAL A 630 -24.49 7.97 21.40
C VAL A 630 -23.98 6.69 22.03
N ALA A 631 -24.49 6.30 23.21
CA ALA A 631 -24.08 5.06 23.88
C ALA A 631 -24.34 3.79 23.03
N GLN A 632 -25.48 3.72 22.34
CA GLN A 632 -25.78 2.64 21.39
C GLN A 632 -24.81 2.61 20.20
N ARG A 633 -24.45 3.78 19.65
CA ARG A 633 -23.43 3.88 18.59
C ARG A 633 -22.05 3.43 19.08
N THR A 634 -21.64 3.87 20.27
CA THR A 634 -20.38 3.44 20.89
C THR A 634 -20.35 1.92 21.07
N SER A 635 -21.39 1.32 21.65
CA SER A 635 -21.47 -0.14 21.82
C SER A 635 -21.45 -0.90 20.48
N THR A 636 -22.12 -0.38 19.45
CA THR A 636 -22.09 -0.96 18.08
C THR A 636 -20.69 -0.86 17.46
N LEU A 637 -19.99 0.25 17.69
CA LEU A 637 -18.63 0.47 17.20
C LEU A 637 -17.62 -0.41 17.95
N GLU A 638 -17.74 -0.57 19.27
CA GLU A 638 -16.94 -1.48 20.10
C GLU A 638 -17.11 -2.94 19.66
N ALA A 639 -18.34 -3.38 19.41
CA ALA A 639 -18.63 -4.71 18.88
C ALA A 639 -18.03 -4.91 17.48
N SER A 640 -18.12 -3.91 16.61
CA SER A 640 -17.53 -3.93 15.27
C SER A 640 -16.00 -3.96 15.32
N TYR A 641 -15.38 -3.18 16.22
CA TYR A 641 -13.95 -3.15 16.46
C TYR A 641 -13.44 -4.49 16.98
N THR A 642 -14.14 -5.09 17.96
CA THR A 642 -13.81 -6.43 18.48
C THR A 642 -13.90 -7.50 17.38
N GLY A 643 -14.94 -7.44 16.55
CA GLY A 643 -15.10 -8.34 15.39
C GLY A 643 -14.02 -8.14 14.31
N LEU A 644 -13.57 -6.91 14.08
CA LEU A 644 -12.42 -6.61 13.22
C LEU A 644 -11.12 -7.15 13.81
N ASN A 645 -10.88 -6.96 15.12
CA ASN A 645 -9.68 -7.43 15.81
C ASN A 645 -9.56 -8.96 15.73
N GLY A 646 -10.63 -9.70 16.02
CA GLY A 646 -10.65 -11.17 15.88
C GLY A 646 -10.47 -11.66 14.43
N ARG A 647 -10.88 -10.86 13.43
CA ARG A 647 -10.58 -11.13 12.01
C ARG A 647 -9.12 -10.88 11.67
N VAL A 648 -8.49 -9.84 12.23
CA VAL A 648 -7.06 -9.56 12.09
C VAL A 648 -6.24 -10.68 12.72
N GLU A 649 -6.51 -11.05 13.97
CA GLU A 649 -5.88 -12.18 14.66
C GLU A 649 -5.99 -13.49 13.86
N GLY A 650 -7.16 -13.76 13.27
CA GLY A 650 -7.37 -14.90 12.38
C GLY A 650 -6.54 -14.87 11.09
N VAL A 651 -6.38 -13.68 10.49
CA VAL A 651 -5.52 -13.48 9.31
C VAL A 651 -4.04 -13.60 9.67
N GLU A 652 -3.60 -13.04 10.80
CA GLU A 652 -2.23 -13.15 11.32
C GLU A 652 -1.86 -14.61 11.63
N GLY A 653 -2.77 -15.36 12.28
CA GLY A 653 -2.61 -16.80 12.50
C GLY A 653 -2.55 -17.61 11.20
N GLY A 654 -3.38 -17.24 10.21
CA GLY A 654 -3.35 -17.82 8.86
C GLY A 654 -2.04 -17.54 8.11
N LEU A 655 -1.54 -16.30 8.17
CA LEU A 655 -0.28 -15.88 7.56
C LEU A 655 0.92 -16.54 8.23
N SER A 656 0.93 -16.63 9.56
CA SER A 656 1.95 -17.37 10.32
C SER A 656 1.99 -18.85 9.91
N SER A 657 0.83 -19.49 9.79
CA SER A 657 0.70 -20.88 9.32
C SER A 657 1.17 -21.05 7.87
N ALA A 658 0.88 -20.09 6.99
CA ALA A 658 1.37 -20.10 5.61
C ALA A 658 2.90 -19.92 5.54
N ASN A 659 3.46 -19.03 6.35
CA ASN A 659 4.90 -18.77 6.41
C ASN A 659 5.68 -19.99 6.94
N ALA A 660 5.13 -20.70 7.94
CA ALA A 660 5.67 -21.99 8.40
C ALA A 660 5.69 -23.02 7.25
N ARG A 661 4.59 -23.20 6.52
CA ARG A 661 4.51 -24.11 5.37
C ARG A 661 5.50 -23.74 4.25
N ILE A 662 5.67 -22.46 3.94
CA ILE A 662 6.65 -21.99 2.95
C ILE A 662 8.06 -22.32 3.41
N THR A 663 8.35 -22.18 4.71
CA THR A 663 9.65 -22.52 5.30
C THR A 663 9.92 -24.03 5.23
N ASP A 664 8.95 -24.86 5.59
CA ASP A 664 9.06 -26.33 5.52
C ASP A 664 9.25 -26.83 4.08
N GLU A 665 8.52 -26.25 3.12
CA GLU A 665 8.67 -26.57 1.69
C GLU A 665 10.04 -26.13 1.16
N ALA A 666 10.53 -24.95 1.54
CA ALA A 666 11.85 -24.46 1.16
C ALA A 666 12.98 -25.34 1.74
N VAL A 667 12.87 -25.79 3.00
CA VAL A 667 13.78 -26.75 3.62
C VAL A 667 13.71 -28.10 2.91
N THR A 668 12.51 -28.57 2.55
CA THR A 668 12.31 -29.83 1.81
C THR A 668 12.94 -29.77 0.42
N ALA A 669 12.76 -28.67 -0.31
CA ALA A 669 13.38 -28.44 -1.62
C ALA A 669 14.91 -28.34 -1.53
N ALA A 670 15.45 -27.69 -0.50
CA ALA A 670 16.89 -27.64 -0.24
C ALA A 670 17.47 -29.05 0.05
N ASN A 671 16.79 -29.83 0.89
CA ASN A 671 17.17 -31.22 1.19
C ASN A 671 17.12 -32.12 -0.06
N ALA A 672 16.07 -31.99 -0.88
CA ALA A 672 15.96 -32.71 -2.15
C ALA A 672 17.09 -32.34 -3.11
N THR A 673 17.43 -31.04 -3.20
CA THR A 673 18.55 -30.54 -4.01
C THR A 673 19.89 -31.12 -3.53
N GLY A 674 20.14 -31.13 -2.20
CA GLY A 674 21.33 -31.75 -1.61
C GLY A 674 21.43 -33.27 -1.86
N ALA A 675 20.30 -33.98 -1.81
CA ALA A 675 20.23 -35.40 -2.14
C ALA A 675 20.51 -35.67 -3.63
N VAL A 676 20.01 -34.82 -4.54
CA VAL A 676 20.32 -34.89 -5.98
C VAL A 676 21.80 -34.60 -6.22
N ALA A 677 22.37 -33.55 -5.62
CA ALA A 677 23.80 -33.25 -5.72
C ALA A 677 24.68 -34.41 -5.23
N SER A 678 24.32 -35.02 -4.11
CA SER A 678 25.01 -36.20 -3.56
C SER A 678 24.94 -37.41 -4.50
N ARG A 679 23.76 -37.66 -5.09
CA ARG A 679 23.59 -38.71 -6.11
C ARG A 679 24.43 -38.43 -7.36
N THR A 680 24.47 -37.19 -7.84
CA THR A 680 25.28 -36.77 -8.98
C THR A 680 26.76 -37.02 -8.70
N SER A 681 27.29 -36.57 -7.57
CA SER A 681 28.71 -36.80 -7.21
C SER A 681 29.07 -38.28 -7.06
N ASN A 682 28.16 -39.11 -6.51
CA ASN A 682 28.33 -40.56 -6.46
C ASN A 682 28.32 -41.21 -7.86
N LEU A 683 27.48 -40.71 -8.78
CA LEU A 683 27.45 -41.14 -10.17
C LEU A 683 28.73 -40.73 -10.90
N GLU A 684 29.18 -39.47 -10.78
CA GLU A 684 30.43 -38.98 -11.35
C GLU A 684 31.64 -39.80 -10.86
N SER A 685 31.69 -40.10 -9.56
CA SER A 685 32.72 -40.96 -8.97
C SER A 685 32.66 -42.39 -9.53
N SER A 686 31.45 -42.94 -9.67
CA SER A 686 31.24 -44.28 -10.24
C SER A 686 31.62 -44.34 -11.73
N VAL A 687 31.31 -43.29 -12.49
CA VAL A 687 31.68 -43.14 -13.91
C VAL A 687 33.18 -42.95 -14.06
N GLY A 688 33.85 -42.17 -13.19
CA GLY A 688 35.31 -42.05 -13.16
C GLY A 688 36.01 -43.37 -12.84
N GLY A 689 35.48 -44.12 -11.87
CA GLY A 689 35.94 -45.47 -11.54
C GLY A 689 35.72 -46.47 -12.67
N LEU A 690 34.57 -46.41 -13.35
CA LEU A 690 34.28 -47.24 -14.52
C LEU A 690 35.20 -46.88 -15.69
N SER A 691 35.39 -45.61 -15.98
CA SER A 691 36.33 -45.11 -17.01
C SER A 691 37.76 -45.60 -16.75
N SER A 692 38.22 -45.52 -15.49
CA SER A 692 39.53 -46.06 -15.08
C SER A 692 39.63 -47.58 -15.27
N ARG A 693 38.57 -48.33 -14.95
CA ARG A 693 38.51 -49.78 -15.18
C ARG A 693 38.46 -50.14 -16.67
N VAL A 694 37.71 -49.38 -17.47
CA VAL A 694 37.64 -49.53 -18.94
C VAL A 694 39.02 -49.28 -19.51
N SER A 695 39.68 -48.15 -19.20
CA SER A 695 41.05 -47.87 -19.66
C SER A 695 42.06 -48.95 -19.24
N THR A 696 41.96 -49.46 -18.01
CA THR A 696 42.78 -50.60 -17.54
C THR A 696 42.49 -51.88 -18.32
N THR A 697 41.22 -52.13 -18.66
CA THR A 697 40.77 -53.28 -19.45
C THR A 697 41.20 -53.14 -20.91
N GLU A 698 41.10 -51.96 -21.51
CA GLU A 698 41.59 -51.64 -22.85
C GLU A 698 43.11 -51.80 -22.93
N GLY A 699 43.85 -51.33 -21.92
CA GLY A 699 45.27 -51.59 -21.78
C GLY A 699 45.59 -53.09 -21.64
N SER A 700 44.75 -53.84 -20.92
CA SER A 700 44.89 -55.30 -20.76
C SER A 700 44.55 -56.07 -22.05
N ILE A 701 43.53 -55.63 -22.79
CA ILE A 701 43.14 -56.15 -24.11
C ILE A 701 44.18 -55.79 -25.16
N SER A 702 44.75 -54.59 -25.11
CA SER A 702 45.88 -54.18 -25.97
C SER A 702 47.11 -55.05 -25.72
N ASN A 703 47.44 -55.30 -24.44
CA ASN A 703 48.46 -56.28 -24.06
C ASN A 703 48.12 -57.71 -24.50
N LEU A 704 46.87 -58.16 -24.37
CA LEU A 704 46.43 -59.47 -24.85
C LEU A 704 46.51 -59.58 -26.37
N ASN A 705 46.04 -58.59 -27.13
CA ASN A 705 46.16 -58.55 -28.60
C ASN A 705 47.63 -58.50 -29.03
N GLY A 706 48.47 -57.72 -28.35
CA GLY A 706 49.91 -57.71 -28.56
C GLY A 706 50.54 -59.09 -28.29
N ARG A 707 50.12 -59.79 -27.24
CA ARG A 707 50.55 -61.16 -26.94
C ARG A 707 50.01 -62.17 -27.96
N THR A 708 48.73 -62.15 -28.32
CA THR A 708 48.15 -63.07 -29.31
C THR A 708 48.76 -62.86 -30.69
N ALA A 709 49.02 -61.62 -31.10
CA ALA A 709 49.77 -61.33 -32.32
C ALA A 709 51.24 -61.82 -32.24
N ALA A 710 51.85 -61.82 -31.06
CA ALA A 710 53.20 -62.34 -30.84
C ALA A 710 53.29 -63.87 -30.69
N PHE A 711 52.22 -64.55 -30.26
CA PHE A 711 52.21 -65.99 -29.97
C PHE A 711 51.41 -66.84 -30.98
N TRP A 712 50.50 -66.26 -31.77
CA TRP A 712 49.69 -67.00 -32.74
C TRP A 712 49.41 -66.17 -34.01
N GLN A 713 50.41 -66.08 -34.88
CA GLN A 713 50.28 -65.38 -36.17
C GLN A 713 49.93 -66.37 -37.30
N THR A 714 48.70 -66.31 -37.82
CA THR A 714 48.33 -67.01 -39.06
C THR A 714 48.62 -66.11 -40.26
N GLN A 715 49.72 -66.41 -40.98
CA GLN A 715 50.11 -65.63 -42.15
C GLN A 715 49.23 -65.98 -43.36
N THR A 716 48.20 -65.19 -43.61
CA THR A 716 47.42 -65.24 -44.85
C THR A 716 48.24 -64.69 -46.02
N VAL A 717 48.96 -65.58 -46.71
CA VAL A 717 49.59 -65.24 -48.00
C VAL A 717 48.72 -65.79 -49.13
N ALA A 718 47.94 -64.90 -49.75
CA ALA A 718 47.44 -65.15 -51.10
C ALA A 718 48.63 -65.06 -52.07
N GLY A 719 49.01 -66.19 -52.67
CA GLY A 719 50.15 -66.31 -53.59
C GLY A 719 51.29 -67.18 -53.04
N ASN A 720 51.64 -68.24 -53.76
CA ASN A 720 52.73 -69.21 -53.50
C ASN A 720 52.52 -70.26 -52.38
N ASN A 721 51.31 -70.36 -51.82
CA ASN A 721 50.74 -71.59 -51.24
C ASN A 721 51.56 -72.38 -50.18
N ARG A 722 52.14 -71.73 -49.15
CA ARG A 722 52.51 -72.44 -47.90
C ARG A 722 52.45 -71.53 -46.67
N ALA A 723 51.80 -72.01 -45.61
CA ALA A 723 51.82 -71.43 -44.27
C ALA A 723 52.42 -72.45 -43.27
N GLN A 724 53.03 -71.97 -42.19
CA GLN A 724 53.69 -72.79 -41.15
C GLN A 724 53.14 -72.42 -39.76
N LEU A 725 52.99 -73.42 -38.89
CA LEU A 725 52.52 -73.28 -37.51
C LEU A 725 53.44 -74.11 -36.59
N SER A 726 53.72 -73.60 -35.39
CA SER A 726 54.52 -74.28 -34.37
C SER A 726 53.88 -74.07 -33.00
N ILE A 727 53.90 -75.10 -32.15
CA ILE A 727 53.22 -75.13 -30.85
C ILE A 727 54.20 -75.74 -29.84
N TYR A 728 54.19 -75.26 -28.59
CA TYR A 728 54.93 -75.80 -27.43
C TYR A 728 54.14 -75.53 -26.14
N ALA A 729 54.42 -76.26 -25.06
CA ALA A 729 53.79 -76.07 -23.75
C ALA A 729 54.84 -76.23 -22.64
N ASP A 730 54.90 -75.33 -21.66
CA ASP A 730 55.94 -75.36 -20.61
C ASP A 730 55.45 -75.14 -19.17
N ALA A 731 54.17 -74.78 -18.96
CA ALA A 731 53.60 -74.44 -17.65
C ALA A 731 53.62 -75.56 -16.58
N ASN A 732 54.08 -76.78 -16.91
CA ASN A 732 54.17 -77.93 -16.00
C ASN A 732 55.49 -78.73 -16.13
N GLY A 733 56.62 -78.09 -16.46
CA GLY A 733 57.94 -78.68 -16.20
C GLY A 733 58.36 -79.85 -17.11
N GLY A 734 58.13 -79.75 -18.42
CA GLY A 734 58.51 -80.77 -19.41
C GLY A 734 57.33 -81.35 -20.19
N ALA A 735 56.17 -80.68 -20.19
CA ALA A 735 55.01 -81.08 -20.97
C ALA A 735 55.36 -81.16 -22.47
N GLY A 736 55.12 -82.32 -23.09
CA GLY A 736 54.97 -82.36 -24.54
C GLY A 736 53.75 -81.52 -24.96
N VAL A 737 53.71 -81.13 -26.23
CA VAL A 737 52.45 -80.61 -26.77
C VAL A 737 51.50 -81.78 -26.92
N ASP A 738 50.54 -81.87 -26.01
CA ASP A 738 49.31 -82.58 -26.29
C ASP A 738 48.54 -81.78 -27.36
N ILE A 739 48.78 -82.12 -28.63
CA ILE A 739 47.88 -81.74 -29.72
C ILE A 739 46.65 -82.66 -29.59
N VAL A 740 45.76 -82.31 -28.66
CA VAL A 740 44.56 -83.08 -28.36
C VAL A 740 43.60 -83.03 -29.55
N GLY A 741 43.51 -84.12 -30.30
CA GLY A 741 42.66 -84.25 -31.48
C GLY A 741 43.38 -84.97 -32.63
N ASP A 742 42.80 -84.92 -33.83
CA ASP A 742 43.38 -85.54 -35.02
C ASP A 742 44.51 -84.68 -35.59
N VAL A 743 45.75 -85.19 -35.51
CA VAL A 743 46.95 -84.53 -36.06
C VAL A 743 47.14 -84.91 -37.53
N ALA A 744 46.47 -84.20 -38.42
CA ALA A 744 46.58 -84.41 -39.86
C ALA A 744 47.76 -83.62 -40.48
N ILE A 745 48.89 -84.28 -40.69
CA ILE A 745 50.06 -83.70 -41.38
C ILE A 745 50.04 -84.13 -42.85
N SER A 746 49.78 -83.19 -43.77
CA SER A 746 49.72 -83.43 -45.23
C SER A 746 51.11 -83.51 -45.89
N GLY A 747 52.10 -84.02 -45.15
CA GLY A 747 53.51 -84.05 -45.55
C GLY A 747 54.36 -84.88 -44.59
N ASN A 748 55.69 -84.84 -44.76
CA ASN A 748 56.60 -85.68 -44.00
C ASN A 748 56.69 -85.26 -42.52
N LEU A 749 56.62 -86.23 -41.60
CA LEU A 749 56.93 -86.06 -40.18
C LEU A 749 58.33 -86.61 -39.89
N MET A 750 59.23 -85.77 -39.38
CA MET A 750 60.53 -86.17 -38.84
C MET A 750 60.52 -85.97 -37.32
N VAL A 751 60.91 -86.99 -36.56
CA VAL A 751 60.97 -86.95 -35.08
C VAL A 751 62.38 -87.28 -34.64
N GLY A 752 63.03 -86.37 -33.91
CA GLY A 752 64.42 -86.51 -33.45
C GLY A 752 64.59 -87.17 -32.06
N GLY A 753 63.51 -87.67 -31.45
CA GLY A 753 63.51 -88.23 -30.10
C GLY A 753 62.59 -89.46 -29.98
N SER A 754 62.48 -89.99 -28.77
CA SER A 754 61.73 -91.23 -28.49
C SER A 754 60.24 -91.09 -28.77
N ILE A 755 59.67 -92.06 -29.50
CA ILE A 755 58.23 -92.17 -29.74
C ILE A 755 57.64 -93.20 -28.78
N SER A 756 56.94 -92.76 -27.74
CA SER A 756 56.12 -93.63 -26.89
C SER A 756 54.74 -93.84 -27.51
N THR A 757 54.37 -95.07 -27.85
CA THR A 757 52.99 -95.40 -28.26
C THR A 757 52.56 -96.73 -27.67
N GLY A 758 51.26 -96.88 -27.36
CA GLY A 758 50.66 -98.15 -26.96
C GLY A 758 50.44 -99.14 -28.11
N LYS A 759 50.84 -98.80 -29.34
CA LYS A 759 50.68 -99.61 -30.57
C LYS A 759 51.84 -99.41 -31.55
N ILE A 760 53.08 -99.62 -31.09
CA ILE A 760 54.22 -99.75 -32.01
C ILE A 760 54.19 -101.17 -32.61
N ALA A 761 54.38 -101.29 -33.92
CA ALA A 761 54.49 -102.59 -34.57
C ALA A 761 55.73 -103.36 -34.08
N ASN A 762 55.71 -104.69 -34.22
CA ASN A 762 56.72 -105.56 -33.61
C ASN A 762 58.17 -105.23 -34.05
N ASN A 763 59.15 -105.42 -33.14
CA ASN A 763 60.59 -105.05 -33.21
C ASN A 763 61.00 -103.63 -32.71
N ALA A 764 60.59 -103.18 -31.51
CA ALA A 764 60.85 -101.79 -31.05
C ALA A 764 61.63 -101.52 -29.71
N VAL A 765 61.63 -102.36 -28.64
CA VAL A 765 62.22 -101.99 -27.29
C VAL A 765 62.68 -103.20 -26.41
N THR A 766 63.58 -103.02 -25.39
CA THR A 766 64.41 -104.14 -24.79
C THR A 766 64.89 -104.08 -23.27
N ARG A 767 64.10 -104.51 -22.22
CA ARG A 767 64.45 -105.19 -20.86
C ARG A 767 64.39 -104.53 -19.40
N MET A 768 64.01 -105.30 -18.32
CA MET A 768 64.09 -105.15 -16.79
C MET A 768 63.83 -106.50 -15.94
N ALA A 769 64.18 -106.76 -14.60
CA ALA A 769 63.72 -107.93 -13.65
C ALA A 769 64.32 -108.16 -12.15
N SER A 770 63.89 -109.19 -11.30
CA SER A 770 64.31 -109.59 -9.85
C SER A 770 63.96 -111.06 -9.24
N PHE A 771 64.35 -111.52 -7.97
CA PHE A 771 64.34 -112.96 -7.36
C PHE A 771 64.26 -113.26 -5.76
N TYR A 772 64.23 -114.53 -5.21
CA TYR A 772 64.11 -115.07 -3.75
C TYR A 772 64.72 -116.53 -3.40
N SER A 773 65.00 -117.03 -2.12
CA SER A 773 65.51 -118.46 -1.74
C SER A 773 65.51 -119.03 -0.22
N SER A 774 65.91 -120.31 0.11
CA SER A 774 65.95 -120.98 1.48
C SER A 774 66.93 -122.20 1.76
N CYS A 775 67.09 -122.74 3.02
CA CYS A 775 67.90 -123.96 3.46
C CYS A 775 67.67 -124.55 4.91
N SER A 776 68.37 -125.64 5.36
CA SER A 776 68.24 -126.28 6.73
C SER A 776 69.47 -127.06 7.29
N HIS A 777 69.72 -127.09 8.62
CA HIS A 777 70.92 -127.69 9.29
C HIS A 777 70.72 -128.17 10.77
N SER A 778 71.63 -129.01 11.31
CA SER A 778 71.63 -129.51 12.71
C SER A 778 72.97 -129.30 13.44
N PHE A 779 72.94 -128.92 14.72
CA PHE A 779 74.11 -128.41 15.48
C PHE A 779 74.68 -129.34 16.58
N GLY A 780 74.19 -130.57 16.70
CA GLY A 780 74.42 -131.44 17.88
C GLY A 780 75.87 -131.79 18.25
N SER A 781 76.83 -131.70 17.33
CA SER A 781 78.24 -132.11 17.53
C SER A 781 79.27 -130.98 17.45
N ARG A 782 78.83 -129.71 17.36
CA ARG A 782 79.73 -128.55 17.14
C ARG A 782 80.26 -127.98 18.46
N THR A 783 81.52 -127.54 18.45
CA THR A 783 82.21 -126.91 19.59
C THR A 783 81.54 -125.59 20.00
N LYS A 784 81.44 -125.32 21.30
CA LYS A 784 80.90 -124.04 21.80
C LYS A 784 81.80 -122.86 21.43
N ASN A 785 81.20 -121.67 21.39
CA ASN A 785 81.86 -120.37 21.18
C ASN A 785 82.64 -120.26 19.86
N GLN A 786 82.32 -121.09 18.87
CA GLN A 786 82.81 -121.00 17.51
C GLN A 786 81.64 -120.71 16.56
N TRP A 787 81.92 -119.92 15.52
CA TRP A 787 80.99 -119.66 14.43
C TRP A 787 81.11 -120.74 13.36
N TYR A 788 79.98 -121.15 12.79
CA TYR A 788 79.89 -122.17 11.76
C TYR A 788 79.09 -121.66 10.58
N GLU A 789 79.68 -121.67 9.39
CA GLU A 789 78.99 -121.42 8.12
C GLU A 789 77.87 -122.44 7.91
N LEU A 790 76.67 -121.95 7.53
CA LEU A 790 75.64 -122.77 6.90
C LEU A 790 76.06 -123.11 5.46
N SER A 791 77.10 -123.92 5.32
CA SER A 791 77.68 -124.31 4.03
C SER A 791 76.88 -125.42 3.35
N THR A 792 75.58 -125.17 3.12
CA THR A 792 74.77 -125.66 1.99
C THR A 792 73.46 -124.86 1.95
N LEU A 793 73.34 -123.91 1.01
CA LEU A 793 72.00 -123.51 0.58
C LEU A 793 71.41 -124.71 -0.17
N GLN A 794 70.25 -125.18 0.27
CA GLN A 794 69.45 -126.16 -0.46
C GLN A 794 68.31 -125.40 -1.13
N LEU A 795 68.54 -124.94 -2.37
CA LEU A 795 67.41 -124.57 -3.21
C LEU A 795 66.54 -125.81 -3.35
N VAL A 796 65.33 -125.73 -2.81
CA VAL A 796 64.26 -126.71 -3.00
C VAL A 796 63.51 -126.27 -4.25
N ASP A 797 64.01 -126.69 -5.41
CA ASP A 797 63.18 -126.72 -6.60
C ASP A 797 62.26 -127.95 -6.50
N TYR A 798 61.00 -127.76 -6.81
CA TYR A 798 60.06 -128.87 -6.94
C TYR A 798 60.04 -129.31 -8.41
N ASP A 799 60.17 -130.62 -8.66
CA ASP A 799 59.78 -131.15 -9.97
C ASP A 799 58.27 -130.99 -10.20
N GLN A 800 57.80 -131.32 -11.42
CA GLN A 800 56.38 -131.16 -11.77
C GLN A 800 55.44 -132.12 -11.00
N GLU A 801 56.00 -133.04 -10.20
CA GLU A 801 55.29 -134.01 -9.37
C GLU A 801 55.36 -133.64 -7.88
N GLY A 802 56.09 -132.58 -7.52
CA GLY A 802 56.20 -132.05 -6.16
C GLY A 802 57.29 -132.69 -5.30
N ASN A 803 58.24 -133.42 -5.88
CA ASN A 803 59.40 -133.91 -5.14
C ASN A 803 60.52 -132.85 -5.08
N PRO A 804 61.22 -132.70 -3.94
CA PRO A 804 62.28 -131.72 -3.79
C PRO A 804 63.59 -132.14 -4.47
N ILE A 805 64.03 -131.37 -5.46
CA ILE A 805 65.37 -131.41 -6.05
C ILE A 805 66.28 -130.49 -5.22
N TYR A 806 67.38 -131.02 -4.71
CA TYR A 806 68.34 -130.25 -3.91
C TYR A 806 69.59 -129.88 -4.71
N SER A 807 69.79 -128.59 -5.00
CA SER A 807 71.04 -128.08 -5.58
C SER A 807 71.82 -127.20 -4.61
N GLY A 808 73.12 -127.49 -4.43
CA GLY A 808 73.96 -126.92 -3.38
C GLY A 808 74.69 -125.62 -3.78
N GLN A 809 73.97 -124.56 -4.15
CA GLN A 809 74.58 -123.28 -4.54
C GLN A 809 74.27 -122.14 -3.57
N SER A 810 75.26 -121.29 -3.27
CA SER A 810 75.05 -120.07 -2.47
C SER A 810 74.31 -118.99 -3.28
N ALA A 811 73.44 -118.21 -2.63
CA ALA A 811 72.76 -117.09 -3.25
C ALA A 811 73.77 -116.05 -3.76
N ARG A 812 73.75 -115.80 -5.09
CA ARG A 812 74.72 -114.97 -5.82
C ARG A 812 73.99 -113.82 -6.51
N LEU A 813 74.41 -112.59 -6.22
CA LEU A 813 73.82 -111.36 -6.72
C LEU A 813 74.89 -110.54 -7.46
N VAL A 814 74.69 -110.32 -8.75
CA VAL A 814 75.59 -109.51 -9.58
C VAL A 814 74.96 -108.15 -9.83
N PHE A 815 75.66 -107.07 -9.48
CA PHE A 815 75.22 -105.70 -9.71
C PHE A 815 76.13 -104.97 -10.70
N THR A 816 75.52 -104.14 -11.55
CA THR A 816 76.18 -103.29 -12.55
C THR A 816 75.48 -101.92 -12.59
N GLY A 817 76.23 -100.82 -12.56
CA GLY A 817 75.70 -99.46 -12.49
C GLY A 817 75.33 -98.96 -11.08
N LEU A 818 75.86 -99.56 -10.01
CA LEU A 818 75.66 -99.10 -8.64
C LEU A 818 76.33 -97.74 -8.38
N VAL A 819 75.58 -96.86 -7.72
CA VAL A 819 76.10 -95.60 -7.16
C VAL A 819 76.66 -95.82 -5.76
N SER A 820 77.61 -94.98 -5.36
CA SER A 820 78.21 -95.04 -4.02
C SER A 820 77.15 -94.98 -2.93
N ASN A 821 77.29 -95.82 -1.89
CA ASN A 821 76.35 -96.04 -0.78
C ASN A 821 75.01 -96.70 -1.14
N SER A 822 74.91 -97.47 -2.24
CA SER A 822 73.74 -98.31 -2.52
C SER A 822 73.50 -99.33 -1.39
N SER A 823 72.29 -99.34 -0.80
CA SER A 823 71.93 -100.26 0.29
C SER A 823 71.19 -101.50 -0.21
N VAL A 824 71.67 -102.68 0.15
CA VAL A 824 70.99 -103.97 -0.06
C VAL A 824 70.38 -104.40 1.28
N MET A 825 69.05 -104.56 1.34
CA MET A 825 68.37 -105.09 2.51
C MET A 825 68.16 -106.60 2.36
N LEU A 826 68.66 -107.36 3.33
CA LEU A 826 68.57 -108.81 3.42
C LEU A 826 67.74 -109.18 4.65
N ASN A 827 66.65 -109.89 4.43
CA ASN A 827 65.80 -110.40 5.51
C ASN A 827 66.02 -111.90 5.64
N VAL A 828 66.64 -112.29 6.76
CA VAL A 828 66.91 -113.68 7.15
C VAL A 828 65.84 -114.12 8.14
N ALA A 829 65.15 -115.23 7.90
CA ALA A 829 64.22 -115.83 8.87
C ALA A 829 64.72 -117.22 9.28
N ILE A 830 64.84 -117.47 10.58
CA ILE A 830 65.36 -118.72 11.16
C ILE A 830 64.26 -119.37 12.00
N ASP A 831 63.93 -120.63 11.74
CA ASP A 831 63.02 -121.47 12.52
C ASP A 831 63.82 -122.55 13.25
N HIS A 832 63.67 -122.70 14.57
CA HIS A 832 64.50 -123.62 15.37
C HIS A 832 63.71 -124.51 16.32
N TYR A 833 64.24 -125.72 16.58
CA TYR A 833 63.66 -126.74 17.44
C TYR A 833 64.67 -127.31 18.46
N ARG A 834 64.27 -127.38 19.74
CA ARG A 834 65.11 -127.78 20.88
C ARG A 834 64.77 -129.17 21.41
N THR A 835 65.78 -130.03 21.67
CA THR A 835 65.60 -131.42 22.13
C THR A 835 66.10 -131.72 23.55
N GLY A 836 66.48 -130.71 24.35
CA GLY A 836 67.06 -130.88 25.69
C GLY A 836 66.49 -129.97 26.80
N SER A 837 66.77 -130.30 28.07
CA SER A 837 66.17 -129.69 29.26
C SER A 837 66.83 -128.40 29.77
N ASN A 838 68.02 -128.02 29.29
CA ASN A 838 68.71 -126.77 29.67
C ASN A 838 68.43 -125.62 28.69
N ASP A 839 68.34 -124.38 29.18
CA ASP A 839 68.14 -123.19 28.34
C ASP A 839 69.39 -122.87 27.49
N ASP A 840 69.20 -122.75 26.17
CA ASP A 840 70.26 -122.51 25.20
C ASP A 840 70.28 -121.07 24.68
N THR A 841 71.50 -120.56 24.50
CA THR A 841 71.82 -119.31 23.80
C THR A 841 72.59 -119.59 22.51
N TRP A 842 72.12 -118.99 21.42
CA TRP A 842 72.78 -118.97 20.12
C TRP A 842 72.83 -117.55 19.54
N GLY A 843 73.61 -117.36 18.47
CA GLY A 843 73.69 -116.13 17.70
C GLY A 843 73.82 -116.41 16.20
N ALA A 844 73.48 -115.41 15.38
CA ALA A 844 73.55 -115.45 13.92
C ALA A 844 74.31 -114.26 13.36
N ARG A 845 75.01 -114.44 12.24
CA ARG A 845 75.63 -113.35 11.49
C ARG A 845 75.52 -113.55 9.99
N VAL A 846 75.48 -112.46 9.23
CA VAL A 846 75.56 -112.49 7.77
C VAL A 846 76.97 -112.12 7.33
N ILE A 847 77.52 -112.95 6.45
CA ILE A 847 78.82 -112.75 5.82
C ILE A 847 78.59 -112.49 4.33
N ARG A 848 79.06 -111.34 3.86
CA ARG A 848 79.17 -111.01 2.44
C ARG A 848 80.53 -111.45 1.93
N ARG A 849 80.56 -112.23 0.86
CA ARG A 849 81.76 -112.48 0.06
C ARG A 849 81.58 -111.81 -1.29
N ARG A 850 82.52 -110.97 -1.70
CA ARG A 850 82.66 -110.60 -3.11
C ARG A 850 83.53 -111.66 -3.76
N TYR A 851 83.20 -112.11 -4.97
CA TYR A 851 83.98 -113.18 -5.62
C TYR A 851 85.47 -112.79 -5.72
N GLY A 852 86.33 -113.55 -5.02
CA GLY A 852 87.78 -113.30 -4.95
C GLY A 852 88.30 -112.46 -3.77
N ASN A 853 87.44 -112.00 -2.84
CA ASN A 853 87.84 -111.22 -1.66
C ASN A 853 87.51 -111.94 -0.33
N ASP A 854 88.18 -111.51 0.74
CA ASP A 854 87.92 -111.96 2.11
C ASP A 854 86.45 -111.72 2.55
N PRO A 855 85.89 -112.61 3.40
CA PRO A 855 84.55 -112.45 3.95
C PRO A 855 84.41 -111.17 4.80
N VAL A 856 83.42 -110.35 4.47
CA VAL A 856 83.03 -109.16 5.22
C VAL A 856 81.78 -109.45 6.02
N GLN A 857 81.86 -109.32 7.35
CA GLN A 857 80.70 -109.42 8.23
C GLN A 857 79.78 -108.22 8.02
N VAL A 858 78.54 -108.47 7.60
CA VAL A 858 77.49 -107.46 7.36
C VAL A 858 76.85 -107.04 8.67
N GLY A 859 76.66 -107.98 9.60
CA GLY A 859 76.13 -107.72 10.93
C GLY A 859 75.93 -109.00 11.73
N ASP A 860 75.81 -108.84 13.05
CA ASP A 860 75.58 -109.92 14.02
C ASP A 860 74.26 -109.70 14.77
N SER A 861 73.69 -110.80 15.26
CA SER A 861 72.63 -110.82 16.27
C SER A 861 72.97 -111.87 17.34
N TYR A 862 73.01 -111.46 18.61
CA TYR A 862 73.48 -112.27 19.72
C TYR A 862 72.36 -112.61 20.72
N MET A 863 72.42 -113.83 21.27
CA MET A 863 71.58 -114.31 22.39
C MET A 863 70.08 -114.40 22.14
N VAL A 864 69.68 -115.13 21.09
CA VAL A 864 68.30 -115.65 21.04
C VAL A 864 68.20 -116.82 22.04
N ARG A 865 67.30 -116.70 23.04
CA ARG A 865 67.04 -117.76 24.04
C ARG A 865 65.83 -118.58 23.62
N SER A 866 66.02 -119.89 23.47
CA SER A 866 64.93 -120.81 23.13
C SER A 866 64.40 -121.55 24.36
N ARG A 867 63.11 -121.43 24.66
CA ARG A 867 62.39 -122.27 25.63
C ARG A 867 61.71 -123.41 24.87
N SER A 868 61.68 -124.61 25.46
CA SER A 868 61.17 -125.86 24.88
C SER A 868 59.98 -125.69 23.91
N GLY A 869 60.22 -125.92 22.61
CA GLY A 869 59.25 -125.72 21.53
C GLY A 869 59.91 -125.45 20.16
N TYR A 870 59.09 -125.15 19.15
CA TYR A 870 59.50 -124.52 17.89
C TYR A 870 59.44 -122.99 18.03
N THR A 871 60.34 -122.23 17.37
CA THR A 871 60.30 -120.75 17.38
C THR A 871 60.95 -120.15 16.13
N ILE A 872 60.25 -119.23 15.47
CA ILE A 872 60.74 -118.47 14.31
C ILE A 872 61.25 -117.09 14.75
N THR A 873 62.43 -116.69 14.27
CA THR A 873 63.08 -115.40 14.49
C THR A 873 63.51 -114.78 13.17
N THR A 874 63.02 -113.59 12.84
CA THR A 874 63.46 -112.83 11.64
C THR A 874 64.46 -111.74 12.02
N LEU A 875 65.58 -111.72 11.32
CA LEU A 875 66.72 -110.85 11.52
C LEU A 875 66.96 -110.04 10.23
N PRO A 876 66.69 -108.72 10.23
CA PRO A 876 67.04 -107.84 9.12
C PRO A 876 68.52 -107.47 9.18
N PHE A 877 69.20 -107.61 8.06
CA PHE A 877 70.58 -107.15 7.86
C PHE A 877 70.57 -106.13 6.71
N MET A 878 71.12 -104.95 6.93
CA MET A 878 71.42 -104.03 5.83
C MET A 878 72.89 -104.11 5.50
N ASP A 879 73.19 -104.29 4.22
CA ASP A 879 74.52 -104.13 3.68
C ASP A 879 74.60 -102.85 2.85
N VAL A 880 75.76 -102.20 2.86
CA VAL A 880 76.06 -101.08 1.96
C VAL A 880 77.14 -101.55 0.98
N VAL A 881 76.75 -101.62 -0.29
CA VAL A 881 77.65 -101.92 -1.41
C VAL A 881 78.00 -100.61 -2.10
N SER A 882 79.29 -100.24 -2.07
CA SER A 882 79.80 -98.99 -2.64
C SER A 882 80.27 -99.11 -4.09
N LEU A 883 80.24 -100.32 -4.66
CA LEU A 883 80.81 -100.64 -5.97
C LEU A 883 80.00 -101.75 -6.66
N ASP A 884 80.07 -101.78 -7.99
CA ASP A 884 79.64 -102.93 -8.79
C ASP A 884 80.41 -104.20 -8.43
N GLY A 885 79.74 -105.34 -8.53
CA GLY A 885 80.37 -106.61 -8.22
C GLY A 885 79.42 -107.78 -8.15
N ASP A 886 80.06 -108.94 -8.07
CA ASP A 886 79.45 -110.23 -7.80
C ASP A 886 79.57 -110.52 -6.30
N TYR A 887 78.43 -110.47 -5.61
CA TYR A 887 78.32 -110.61 -4.16
C TYR A 887 77.49 -111.86 -3.83
N SER A 888 78.04 -112.74 -3.01
CA SER A 888 77.30 -113.79 -2.34
C SER A 888 77.11 -113.45 -0.86
N TYR A 889 75.92 -113.71 -0.34
CA TYR A 889 75.60 -113.54 1.07
C TYR A 889 75.36 -114.92 1.69
N GLN A 890 76.04 -115.17 2.80
CA GLN A 890 76.02 -116.41 3.55
C GLN A 890 75.71 -116.12 5.01
N ILE A 891 75.25 -117.13 5.74
CA ILE A 891 74.84 -117.02 7.13
C ILE A 891 75.71 -117.95 7.96
N GLU A 892 76.11 -117.50 9.14
CA GLU A 892 76.80 -118.34 10.12
C GLU A 892 76.07 -118.31 11.47
N LEU A 893 76.15 -119.40 12.21
CA LEU A 893 75.56 -119.56 13.54
C LEU A 893 76.62 -119.95 14.56
N ALA A 894 76.48 -119.46 15.80
CA ALA A 894 77.31 -119.84 16.93
C ALA A 894 76.45 -120.30 18.11
N ARG A 895 76.90 -121.38 18.76
CA ARG A 895 76.29 -121.94 19.97
C ARG A 895 77.11 -121.56 21.20
N TYR A 896 76.43 -121.03 22.23
CA TYR A 896 77.01 -120.69 23.52
C TYR A 896 76.51 -121.60 24.66
N GLY A 897 75.36 -122.28 24.48
CA GLY A 897 74.71 -123.18 25.45
C GLY A 897 75.15 -124.66 25.42
N ASP A 898 74.50 -125.49 26.24
CA ASP A 898 74.83 -126.91 26.47
C ASP A 898 73.88 -127.93 25.81
N GLY A 899 72.69 -127.54 25.38
CA GLY A 899 71.75 -128.39 24.66
C GLY A 899 72.01 -128.48 23.15
N GLY A 900 71.31 -129.41 22.51
CA GLY A 900 71.29 -129.59 21.06
C GLY A 900 70.00 -129.06 20.45
N PHE A 901 70.10 -128.47 19.26
CA PHE A 901 68.98 -127.93 18.48
C PHE A 901 69.19 -128.14 16.97
N VAL A 902 68.10 -127.98 16.20
CA VAL A 902 68.01 -128.16 14.74
C VAL A 902 67.26 -126.97 14.13
N ASP A 903 67.77 -126.40 13.03
CA ASP A 903 67.33 -125.13 12.47
C ASP A 903 67.00 -125.21 10.95
N TYR A 904 66.05 -124.39 10.52
CA TYR A 904 65.72 -124.07 9.12
C TYR A 904 65.91 -122.57 8.89
N VAL A 905 66.44 -122.17 7.74
CA VAL A 905 66.84 -120.78 7.46
C VAL A 905 66.38 -120.33 6.07
N ASN A 906 65.62 -119.23 5.99
CA ASN A 906 65.10 -118.63 4.76
C ASN A 906 65.78 -117.28 4.49
N LEU A 907 66.08 -116.96 3.22
CA LEU A 907 66.77 -115.72 2.82
C LEU A 907 66.01 -115.00 1.69
N SER A 908 65.60 -113.77 1.96
CA SER A 908 64.91 -112.89 1.00
C SER A 908 65.59 -111.53 0.89
N GLY A 909 65.54 -110.91 -0.29
CA GLY A 909 66.16 -109.61 -0.55
C GLY A 909 65.32 -108.75 -1.49
N ILE A 910 65.27 -107.44 -1.21
CA ILE A 910 64.61 -106.44 -2.05
C ILE A 910 65.68 -105.40 -2.44
N ILE A 911 65.80 -105.13 -3.74
CA ILE A 911 66.71 -104.11 -4.27
C ILE A 911 65.93 -102.81 -4.42
N GLY A 912 66.13 -101.88 -3.50
CA GLY A 912 65.69 -100.50 -3.63
C GLY A 912 66.91 -99.59 -3.78
N GLN A 913 66.95 -98.80 -4.85
CA GLN A 913 67.81 -97.61 -4.87
C GLN A 913 67.18 -96.55 -3.98
N LYS A 914 68.02 -95.81 -3.24
CA LYS A 914 67.63 -94.64 -2.46
C LYS A 914 68.54 -93.47 -2.81
#